data_AF-D0LTS2-F1
#
_entry.id   AF-D0LTS2-F1
#
_cell.length_a   1.000
_cell.length_b   1.000
_cell.length_c   1.000
_cell.angle_alpha   90.00
_cell.angle_beta   90.00
_cell.angle_gamma   90.00
#
_symmetry.space_group_name_H-M   'P 1'
#
loop_
_entity.id
_entity.type
_entity.pdbx_description
1 polymer ?
#
loop_
_entity_poly.entity_id
_entity_poly.type
_entity_poly.pdbx_seq_one_letter_code
_entity_poly.pdbx_strand_id
1 'polypeptide(L)'
;MADTSKIHALIARAKRRLRAQAALEAATTASIAALGGALISVYLVRVGSLSESGAAAALAACLGLVALAAALGAARRLPTHIVATRIDRASGLADRLSTACAFEEQLGTGAVPGDPETEALMRAAIRDATAATARADVPAATPFRAPRDGRAALAFAVACAAIAGLAFPDPADGTDAGTTATSGDQAQAEAPAERILDEDVDYARDLLEDMRSIAQDERDPALEGFVGEVEALLAQAEAGEISKEELLEKLAQAEERFMQGADDDLEETMSDLRETGRALEQSELTKAVGQALKQGDMESAQRELEKLADQLEQDDLSDAEKQEAAEALERAAEQFTKKDAARDAQVQKRIDQAKADVARLQRQLEQSENERDKRKLTRQLENQKRQLEQLEREQQQRQESNQQRNLKRLHRNLEQAAENMRKEQQEQQQQQGQDGQQQQEQRRMAARDLRNAARDTGQVDADRRKMAAQKKVASQLDDLKEAMRRARQRGQNGPKDLFGKNQRNRDFQRRAQGQQGSRQSWRPGSRKRMSGRISQGQQGQGQQGQGQQGQGQQPGQQGQGQQGQGQQPGDSYGDQHDPNVLGDPTARIGNNQDESVSGVHGRGPSTRETILSAAQKGFANRAYERVYADYKNIVEEVIRTEKVPSGYKYYVKRYFQKIKPHSMD
;
A
#
# COMPACT_ATOMS: atom_id res chain seq x y z
N MET A 1 42.47 38.40 -15.67
CA MET A 1 41.62 37.26 -15.24
C MET A 1 41.44 36.34 -16.43
N ALA A 2 41.40 35.02 -16.23
CA ALA A 2 41.13 34.08 -17.33
C ALA A 2 39.70 34.30 -17.85
N ASP A 3 39.49 34.26 -19.16
CA ASP A 3 38.16 34.43 -19.76
C ASP A 3 37.30 33.20 -19.49
N THR A 4 36.37 33.30 -18.53
CA THR A 4 35.41 32.26 -18.14
C THR A 4 34.13 32.29 -18.97
N SER A 5 33.98 33.24 -19.90
CA SER A 5 32.77 33.41 -20.72
C SER A 5 32.42 32.14 -21.51
N LYS A 6 33.43 31.40 -21.98
CA LYS A 6 33.27 30.13 -22.69
C LYS A 6 32.65 29.04 -21.83
N ILE A 7 33.04 28.96 -20.55
CA ILE A 7 32.49 28.00 -19.58
C ILE A 7 31.01 28.32 -19.32
N HIS A 8 30.70 29.59 -19.06
CA HIS A 8 29.32 30.03 -18.83
C HIS A 8 28.42 29.87 -20.07
N ALA A 9 28.96 30.10 -21.27
CA ALA A 9 28.22 29.89 -22.52
C ALA A 9 27.82 28.42 -22.74
N LEU A 10 28.72 27.48 -22.43
CA LEU A 10 28.43 26.04 -22.47
C LEU A 10 27.35 25.65 -21.45
N ILE A 11 27.48 26.12 -20.22
CA ILE A 11 26.50 25.86 -19.15
C ILE A 11 25.13 26.48 -19.51
N ALA A 12 25.10 27.68 -20.07
CA ALA A 12 23.87 28.33 -20.52
C ALA A 12 23.20 27.56 -21.67
N ARG A 13 23.98 27.02 -22.62
CA ARG A 13 23.46 26.14 -23.69
C ARG A 13 22.85 24.86 -23.11
N ALA A 14 23.51 24.22 -22.15
CA ALA A 14 22.99 23.05 -21.46
C ALA A 14 21.71 23.35 -20.65
N LYS A 15 21.69 24.47 -19.91
CA LYS A 15 20.51 24.94 -19.16
C LYS A 15 19.31 25.17 -20.09
N ARG A 16 19.50 25.79 -21.25
CA ARG A 16 18.42 25.98 -22.24
C ARG A 16 17.83 24.66 -22.72
N ARG A 17 18.66 23.65 -23.00
CA ARG A 17 18.19 22.32 -23.41
C ARG A 17 17.43 21.60 -22.29
N LEU A 18 17.93 21.66 -21.06
CA LEU A 18 17.26 21.06 -19.90
C LEU A 18 15.91 21.75 -19.59
N ARG A 19 15.83 23.08 -19.75
CA ARG A 19 14.57 23.83 -19.62
C ARG A 19 13.57 23.49 -20.72
N ALA A 20 14.03 23.32 -21.97
CA ALA A 20 13.17 22.90 -23.07
C ALA A 20 12.61 21.49 -22.84
N GLN A 21 13.43 20.55 -22.36
CA GLN A 21 12.99 19.20 -21.97
C GLN A 21 11.94 19.26 -20.84
N ALA A 22 12.20 20.06 -19.79
CA ALA A 22 11.28 20.20 -18.66
C ALA A 22 9.95 20.88 -19.05
N ALA A 23 9.99 21.83 -19.98
CA ALA A 23 8.80 22.46 -20.55
C ALA A 23 7.97 21.45 -21.35
N LEU A 24 8.62 20.61 -22.17
CA LEU A 24 7.96 19.57 -22.94
C LEU A 24 7.30 18.53 -22.03
N GLU A 25 8.00 18.06 -21.00
CA GLU A 25 7.44 17.12 -20.01
C GLU A 25 6.21 17.70 -19.32
N ALA A 26 6.31 18.91 -18.77
CA ALA A 26 5.20 19.57 -18.10
C ALA A 26 4.01 19.82 -19.03
N ALA A 27 4.25 20.24 -20.28
CA ALA A 27 3.21 20.42 -21.29
C ALA A 27 2.50 19.11 -21.61
N THR A 28 3.24 18.01 -21.78
CA THR A 28 2.63 16.70 -22.06
C THR A 28 1.79 16.18 -20.91
N THR A 29 2.22 16.32 -19.67
CA THR A 29 1.41 15.91 -18.51
C THR A 29 0.14 16.78 -18.40
N ALA A 30 0.27 18.10 -18.58
CA ALA A 30 -0.87 19.03 -18.53
C ALA A 30 -1.87 18.80 -19.68
N SER A 31 -1.40 18.34 -20.84
CA SER A 31 -2.26 18.05 -21.99
C SER A 31 -3.33 16.99 -21.70
N ILE A 32 -3.05 16.03 -20.80
CA ILE A 32 -4.02 15.00 -20.41
C ILE A 32 -5.22 15.64 -19.71
N ALA A 33 -4.97 16.52 -18.74
CA ALA A 33 -6.02 17.25 -18.04
C ALA A 33 -6.77 18.21 -18.98
N ALA A 34 -6.05 18.91 -19.86
CA ALA A 34 -6.63 19.81 -20.85
C ALA A 34 -7.56 19.07 -21.84
N LEU A 35 -7.19 17.86 -22.28
CA LEU A 35 -8.02 17.02 -23.14
C LEU A 35 -9.30 16.54 -22.42
N GLY A 36 -9.21 16.23 -21.12
CA GLY A 36 -10.37 15.90 -20.30
C GLY A 36 -11.34 17.08 -20.18
N GLY A 37 -10.80 18.27 -19.88
CA GLY A 37 -11.59 19.51 -19.83
C GLY A 37 -12.25 19.84 -21.17
N ALA A 38 -11.51 19.71 -22.28
CA ALA A 38 -12.04 19.94 -23.62
C ALA A 38 -13.19 18.97 -23.96
N LEU A 39 -13.08 17.69 -23.58
CA LEU A 39 -14.14 16.70 -23.81
C LEU A 39 -15.41 17.03 -23.00
N ILE A 40 -15.26 17.48 -21.76
CA ILE A 40 -16.38 17.96 -20.93
C ILE A 40 -17.04 19.17 -21.58
N SER A 41 -16.26 20.14 -22.07
CA SER A 41 -16.82 21.31 -22.77
C SER A 41 -17.63 20.92 -24.00
N VAL A 42 -17.12 19.97 -24.81
CA VAL A 42 -17.84 19.43 -25.97
C VAL A 42 -19.14 18.73 -25.56
N TYR A 43 -19.13 17.97 -24.47
CA TYR A 43 -20.34 17.32 -23.93
C TYR A 43 -21.38 18.34 -23.46
N LEU A 44 -20.97 19.38 -22.72
CA LEU A 44 -21.89 20.40 -22.20
C LEU A 44 -22.54 21.24 -23.31
N VAL A 45 -21.84 21.49 -24.42
CA VAL A 45 -22.43 22.08 -25.63
C VAL A 45 -23.51 21.16 -26.21
N ARG A 46 -23.23 19.85 -26.29
CA ARG A 46 -24.18 18.88 -26.84
C ARG A 46 -25.45 18.70 -26.01
N VAL A 47 -25.38 18.88 -24.69
CA VAL A 47 -26.54 18.84 -23.79
C VAL A 47 -27.25 20.21 -23.73
N GLY A 48 -26.83 21.18 -24.54
CA GLY A 48 -27.42 22.53 -24.57
C GLY A 48 -27.19 23.34 -23.28
N SER A 49 -26.32 22.86 -22.39
CA SER A 49 -26.05 23.50 -21.09
C SER A 49 -25.01 24.62 -21.19
N LEU A 50 -24.25 24.69 -22.29
CA LEU A 50 -23.19 25.69 -22.50
C LEU A 50 -23.34 26.37 -23.86
N SER A 51 -23.22 27.70 -23.89
CA SER A 51 -23.20 28.47 -25.14
C SER A 51 -21.91 28.25 -25.93
N GLU A 52 -21.95 28.50 -27.24
CA GLU A 52 -20.76 28.43 -28.11
C GLU A 52 -19.61 29.33 -27.63
N SER A 53 -19.95 30.52 -27.11
CA SER A 53 -18.98 31.44 -26.51
C SER A 53 -18.37 30.90 -25.21
N GLY A 54 -19.16 30.22 -24.37
CA GLY A 54 -18.69 29.55 -23.16
C GLY A 54 -17.76 28.38 -23.47
N ALA A 55 -18.06 27.62 -24.53
CA ALA A 55 -17.23 26.52 -24.99
C ALA A 55 -15.88 27.01 -25.54
N ALA A 56 -15.89 28.08 -26.34
CA ALA A 56 -14.67 28.71 -26.84
C ALA A 56 -13.78 29.20 -25.69
N ALA A 57 -14.37 29.82 -24.66
CA ALA A 57 -13.64 30.26 -23.47
C ALA A 57 -13.04 29.08 -22.68
N ALA A 58 -13.78 27.97 -22.54
CA ALA A 58 -13.30 26.77 -21.84
C ALA A 58 -12.14 26.08 -22.59
N LEU A 59 -12.20 26.01 -23.92
CA LEU A 59 -11.11 25.49 -24.75
C LEU A 59 -9.87 26.40 -24.69
N ALA A 60 -10.06 27.72 -24.71
CA ALA A 60 -8.97 28.67 -24.51
C ALA A 60 -8.31 28.52 -23.13
N ALA A 61 -9.09 28.26 -22.08
CA ALA A 61 -8.57 27.96 -20.75
C ALA A 61 -7.75 26.66 -20.72
N CYS A 62 -8.19 25.61 -21.43
CA CYS A 62 -7.44 24.35 -21.56
C CYS A 62 -6.09 24.56 -22.27
N LEU A 63 -6.05 25.36 -23.33
CA LEU A 63 -4.80 25.73 -24.01
C LEU A 63 -3.90 26.59 -23.09
N GLY A 64 -4.50 27.52 -22.35
CA GLY A 64 -3.81 28.34 -21.36
C GLY A 64 -3.15 27.51 -20.26
N LEU A 65 -3.80 26.44 -19.81
CA LEU A 65 -3.26 25.50 -18.83
C LEU A 65 -2.01 24.77 -19.34
N VAL A 66 -2.02 24.31 -20.61
CA VAL A 66 -0.85 23.66 -21.21
C VAL A 66 0.31 24.66 -21.37
N ALA A 67 0.02 25.87 -21.84
CA ALA A 67 1.02 26.94 -21.99
C ALA A 67 1.62 27.35 -20.64
N LEU A 68 0.80 27.47 -19.59
CA LEU A 68 1.23 27.78 -18.23
C LEU A 68 2.12 26.68 -17.67
N ALA A 69 1.74 25.41 -17.84
CA ALA A 69 2.56 24.28 -17.41
C ALA A 69 3.92 24.23 -18.13
N ALA A 70 3.94 24.49 -19.43
CA ALA A 70 5.17 24.60 -20.21
C ALA A 70 6.07 25.73 -19.69
N ALA A 71 5.49 26.91 -19.41
CA ALA A 71 6.21 28.06 -18.86
C ALA A 71 6.78 27.77 -17.47
N LEU A 72 6.02 27.12 -16.58
CA LEU A 72 6.48 26.69 -15.27
C LEU A 72 7.61 25.64 -15.37
N GLY A 73 7.51 24.71 -16.32
CA GLY A 73 8.57 23.75 -16.63
C GLY A 73 9.86 24.43 -17.11
N ALA A 74 9.74 25.42 -18.00
CA ALA A 74 10.86 26.22 -18.48
C ALA A 74 11.48 27.12 -17.39
N ALA A 75 10.67 27.59 -16.44
CA ALA A 75 11.09 28.47 -15.34
C ALA A 75 11.84 27.73 -14.21
N ARG A 76 11.98 26.40 -14.27
CA ARG A 76 12.70 25.62 -13.26
C ARG A 76 14.13 26.16 -13.05
N ARG A 77 14.48 26.39 -11.79
CA ARG A 77 15.82 26.82 -11.38
C ARG A 77 16.79 25.64 -11.53
N LEU A 78 17.86 25.86 -12.30
CA LEU A 78 18.92 24.89 -12.53
C LEU A 78 20.23 25.46 -11.99
N PRO A 79 20.74 24.95 -10.84
CA PRO A 79 22.01 25.39 -10.27
C PRO A 79 23.16 25.21 -11.25
N THR A 80 24.09 26.17 -11.28
CA THR A 80 25.24 26.16 -12.20
C THR A 80 26.15 24.96 -11.95
N HIS A 81 26.44 24.63 -10.69
CA HIS A 81 27.31 23.51 -10.33
C HIS A 81 26.78 22.16 -10.84
N ILE A 82 25.48 21.87 -10.67
CA ILE A 82 24.87 20.61 -11.15
C ILE A 82 25.01 20.45 -12.67
N VAL A 83 24.80 21.54 -13.41
CA VAL A 83 24.90 21.50 -14.87
C VAL A 83 26.36 21.37 -15.31
N ALA A 84 27.29 22.03 -14.62
CA ALA A 84 28.72 21.91 -14.88
C ALA A 84 29.22 20.46 -14.66
N THR A 85 28.92 19.86 -13.50
CA THR A 85 29.27 18.47 -13.18
C THR A 85 28.67 17.48 -14.17
N ARG A 86 27.44 17.75 -14.65
CA ARG A 86 26.79 16.91 -15.65
C ARG A 86 27.51 16.95 -17.00
N ILE A 87 27.99 18.13 -17.41
CA ILE A 87 28.81 18.28 -18.62
C ILE A 87 30.16 17.58 -18.42
N ASP A 88 30.81 17.78 -17.27
CA ASP A 88 32.10 17.18 -16.95
C ASP A 88 32.06 15.65 -17.05
N ARG A 89 31.06 15.01 -16.43
CA ARG A 89 30.91 13.55 -16.46
C ARG A 89 30.63 13.00 -17.85
N ALA A 90 29.76 13.67 -18.61
CA ALA A 90 29.43 13.23 -19.97
C ALA A 90 30.60 13.40 -20.95
N SER A 91 31.52 14.32 -20.65
CA SER A 91 32.63 14.69 -21.51
C SER A 91 33.98 14.17 -20.99
N GLY A 92 34.00 13.40 -19.90
CA GLY A 92 35.22 12.87 -19.27
C GLY A 92 36.19 13.93 -18.75
N LEU A 93 35.71 15.10 -18.31
CA LEU A 93 36.54 16.24 -17.93
C LEU A 93 37.02 16.24 -16.48
N ALA A 94 36.76 15.18 -15.70
CA ALA A 94 37.18 15.05 -14.31
C ALA A 94 36.86 16.30 -13.46
N ASP A 95 35.61 16.75 -13.53
CA ASP A 95 35.04 17.86 -12.75
C ASP A 95 35.65 19.26 -12.97
N ARG A 96 36.53 19.43 -13.98
CA ARG A 96 37.21 20.70 -14.29
C ARG A 96 36.27 21.90 -14.43
N LEU A 97 35.13 21.77 -15.13
CA LEU A 97 34.19 22.88 -15.30
C LEU A 97 33.50 23.24 -13.98
N SER A 98 33.10 22.23 -13.20
CA SER A 98 32.45 22.44 -11.91
C SER A 98 33.39 23.08 -10.87
N THR A 99 34.64 22.62 -10.80
CA THR A 99 35.70 23.19 -9.96
C THR A 99 36.01 24.63 -10.36
N ALA A 100 36.09 24.92 -11.65
CA ALA A 100 36.33 26.29 -12.13
C ALA A 100 35.20 27.25 -11.76
N CYS A 101 33.94 26.84 -11.88
CA CYS A 101 32.80 27.67 -11.44
C CYS A 101 32.81 27.93 -9.93
N ALA A 102 33.15 26.92 -9.11
CA ALA A 102 33.24 27.07 -7.66
C ALA A 102 34.38 28.02 -7.25
N PHE A 103 35.55 27.88 -7.88
CA PHE A 103 36.70 28.75 -7.64
C PHE A 103 36.47 30.18 -8.14
N GLU A 104 35.79 30.37 -9.26
CA GLU A 104 35.39 31.70 -9.75
C GLU A 104 34.46 32.41 -8.76
N GLU A 105 33.49 31.70 -8.19
CA GLU A 105 32.56 32.24 -7.19
C GLU A 105 33.29 32.62 -5.89
N GLN A 106 34.21 31.77 -5.40
CA GLN A 106 35.03 32.06 -4.22
C GLN A 106 35.98 33.25 -4.44
N LEU A 107 36.62 33.35 -5.61
CA LEU A 107 37.48 34.48 -5.96
C LEU A 107 36.69 35.78 -6.12
N GLY A 108 35.47 35.72 -6.65
CA GLY A 108 34.60 36.88 -6.84
C GLY A 108 33.96 37.40 -5.55
N THR A 109 33.74 36.54 -4.56
CA THR A 109 33.20 36.92 -3.24
C THR A 109 34.26 37.40 -2.24
N GLY A 110 35.56 37.25 -2.55
CA GLY A 110 36.65 37.59 -1.64
C GLY A 110 36.76 36.64 -0.44
N ALA A 111 36.08 35.49 -0.48
CA ALA A 111 36.05 34.50 0.61
C ALA A 111 37.25 33.52 0.58
N VAL A 112 38.34 33.89 -0.11
CA VAL A 112 39.55 33.07 -0.22
C VAL A 112 40.42 33.31 1.02
N PRO A 113 41.03 32.26 1.62
CA PRO A 113 42.08 32.43 2.62
C PRO A 113 43.16 33.38 2.08
N GLY A 114 43.74 34.24 2.92
CA GLY A 114 44.75 35.24 2.51
C GLY A 114 46.10 34.69 2.04
N ASP A 115 46.13 33.47 1.50
CA ASP A 115 47.27 32.76 0.98
C ASP A 115 47.40 32.95 -0.56
N PRO A 116 48.47 33.62 -1.03
CA PRO A 116 48.73 33.84 -2.47
C PRO A 116 48.87 32.55 -3.28
N GLU A 117 49.35 31.46 -2.68
CA GLU A 117 49.55 30.18 -3.38
C GLU A 117 48.22 29.52 -3.72
N THR A 118 47.28 29.51 -2.75
CA THR A 118 45.90 29.05 -2.95
C THR A 118 45.20 29.83 -4.08
N GLU A 119 45.34 31.15 -4.10
CA GLU A 119 44.76 31.98 -5.16
C GLU A 119 45.35 31.65 -6.54
N ALA A 120 46.67 31.45 -6.60
CA ALA A 120 47.37 31.08 -7.83
C ALA A 120 46.91 29.72 -8.36
N LEU A 121 46.72 28.73 -7.48
CA LEU A 121 46.17 27.40 -7.81
C LEU A 121 44.75 27.51 -8.36
N MET A 122 43.86 28.24 -7.69
CA MET A 122 42.48 28.45 -8.15
C MET A 122 42.44 29.08 -9.54
N ARG A 123 43.27 30.10 -9.79
CA ARG A 123 43.40 30.73 -11.11
C ARG A 123 43.98 29.78 -12.17
N ALA A 124 44.89 28.87 -11.80
CA ALA A 124 45.43 27.85 -12.69
C ALA A 124 44.37 26.81 -13.07
N ALA A 125 43.57 26.35 -12.12
CA ALA A 125 42.47 25.42 -12.35
C ALA A 125 41.38 26.02 -13.27
N ILE A 126 41.06 27.31 -13.12
CA ILE A 126 40.14 28.01 -14.03
C ILE A 126 40.72 28.04 -15.47
N ARG A 127 42.03 28.31 -15.63
CA ARG A 127 42.67 28.28 -16.96
C ARG A 127 42.65 26.90 -17.59
N ASP A 128 42.92 25.84 -16.83
CA ASP A 128 42.86 24.45 -17.31
C ASP A 128 41.44 24.09 -17.76
N ALA A 129 40.43 24.47 -16.98
CA ALA A 129 39.03 24.26 -17.35
C ALA A 129 38.64 25.01 -18.64
N THR A 130 39.09 26.27 -18.80
CA THR A 130 38.87 27.03 -20.04
C THR A 130 39.50 26.34 -21.25
N ALA A 131 40.72 25.78 -21.13
CA ALA A 131 41.35 25.02 -22.20
C ALA A 131 40.60 23.71 -22.51
N ALA A 132 40.00 23.08 -21.48
CA ALA A 132 39.24 21.86 -21.62
C ALA A 132 37.84 22.04 -22.24
N THR A 133 37.34 23.29 -22.37
CA THR A 133 36.00 23.58 -22.94
C THR A 133 35.78 23.01 -24.34
N ALA A 134 36.82 22.92 -25.17
CA ALA A 134 36.72 22.36 -26.52
C ALA A 134 36.35 20.87 -26.55
N ARG A 135 36.60 20.14 -25.45
CA ARG A 135 36.24 18.72 -25.30
C ARG A 135 34.85 18.51 -24.71
N ALA A 136 34.14 19.58 -24.34
CA ALA A 136 32.84 19.48 -23.70
C ALA A 136 31.71 19.12 -24.70
N ASP A 137 31.04 18.00 -24.47
CA ASP A 137 29.89 17.52 -25.24
C ASP A 137 28.57 17.82 -24.51
N VAL A 138 27.99 18.97 -24.83
CA VAL A 138 26.68 19.39 -24.30
C VAL A 138 25.53 18.46 -24.75
N PRO A 139 25.44 18.01 -26.02
CA PRO A 139 24.49 16.97 -26.43
C PRO A 139 24.52 15.69 -25.62
N ALA A 140 25.69 15.11 -25.38
CA ALA A 140 25.83 13.90 -24.56
C ALA A 140 25.41 14.15 -23.11
N ALA A 141 25.70 15.33 -22.56
CA ALA A 141 25.27 15.73 -21.22
C ALA A 141 23.75 15.96 -21.09
N THR A 142 23.08 16.33 -22.18
CA THR A 142 21.67 16.73 -22.23
C THR A 142 20.90 16.03 -23.35
N PRO A 143 20.81 14.68 -23.33
CA PRO A 143 20.09 13.94 -24.37
C PRO A 143 18.61 14.28 -24.32
N PHE A 144 18.04 14.64 -25.47
CA PHE A 144 16.58 14.82 -25.59
C PHE A 144 15.91 13.45 -25.48
N ARG A 145 14.99 13.31 -24.53
CA ARG A 145 14.25 12.08 -24.30
C ARG A 145 12.78 12.32 -24.63
N ALA A 146 12.12 11.31 -25.18
CA ALA A 146 10.67 11.35 -25.32
C ALA A 146 10.04 11.59 -23.93
N PRO A 147 9.02 12.47 -23.82
CA PRO A 147 8.36 12.74 -22.56
C PRO A 147 7.74 11.45 -22.01
N ARG A 148 7.86 11.24 -20.70
CA ARG A 148 7.43 10.01 -20.02
C ARG A 148 5.96 9.69 -20.29
N ASP A 149 5.12 10.72 -20.27
CA ASP A 149 3.68 10.59 -20.45
C ASP A 149 3.25 10.71 -21.91
N GLY A 150 4.19 10.85 -22.86
CA GLY A 150 3.86 11.12 -24.27
C GLY A 150 2.98 10.04 -24.92
N ARG A 151 3.23 8.77 -24.61
CA ARG A 151 2.40 7.65 -25.11
C ARG A 151 1.01 7.65 -24.48
N ALA A 152 0.91 7.96 -23.19
CA ALA A 152 -0.36 8.04 -22.47
C ALA A 152 -1.20 9.23 -22.96
N ALA A 153 -0.58 10.40 -23.12
CA ALA A 153 -1.21 11.60 -23.68
C ALA A 153 -1.72 11.35 -25.10
N LEU A 154 -0.95 10.67 -25.96
CA LEU A 154 -1.40 10.29 -27.30
C LEU A 154 -2.58 9.32 -27.26
N ALA A 155 -2.52 8.27 -26.45
CA ALA A 155 -3.62 7.31 -26.30
C ALA A 155 -4.90 7.98 -25.78
N PHE A 156 -4.76 8.90 -24.82
CA PHE A 156 -5.87 9.66 -24.27
C PHE A 156 -6.46 10.64 -25.29
N ALA A 157 -5.62 11.34 -26.06
CA ALA A 157 -6.06 12.21 -27.14
C ALA A 157 -6.88 11.44 -28.19
N VAL A 158 -6.42 10.24 -28.58
CA VAL A 158 -7.16 9.36 -29.52
C VAL A 158 -8.50 8.92 -28.92
N ALA A 159 -8.54 8.56 -27.64
CA ALA A 159 -9.78 8.20 -26.96
C ALA A 159 -10.76 9.39 -26.88
N CYS A 160 -10.28 10.58 -26.51
CA CYS A 160 -11.08 11.80 -26.47
C CYS A 160 -11.65 12.15 -27.85
N ALA A 161 -10.85 12.05 -28.91
CA ALA A 161 -11.30 12.27 -30.28
C ALA A 161 -12.37 11.25 -30.71
N ALA A 162 -12.19 9.97 -30.35
CA ALA A 162 -13.17 8.93 -30.64
C ALA A 162 -14.51 9.19 -29.92
N ILE A 163 -14.46 9.55 -28.63
CA ILE A 163 -15.66 9.88 -27.84
C ILE A 163 -16.35 11.13 -28.38
N ALA A 164 -15.59 12.16 -28.73
CA ALA A 164 -16.13 13.39 -29.31
C ALA A 164 -16.81 13.14 -30.67
N GLY A 165 -16.43 12.08 -31.40
CA GLY A 165 -17.03 11.66 -32.65
C GLY A 165 -18.23 10.71 -32.54
N LEU A 166 -18.55 10.19 -31.34
CA LEU A 166 -19.75 9.37 -31.14
C LEU A 166 -20.99 10.28 -31.06
N ALA A 167 -21.91 10.11 -32.00
CA ALA A 167 -23.20 10.79 -32.00
C ALA A 167 -24.13 10.15 -30.94
N PHE A 168 -24.64 10.97 -30.01
CA PHE A 168 -25.77 10.59 -29.17
C PHE A 168 -27.06 10.98 -29.92
N PRO A 169 -28.11 10.12 -29.95
CA PRO A 169 -29.38 10.47 -30.55
C PRO A 169 -30.03 11.64 -29.78
N ASP A 170 -30.52 12.62 -30.53
CA ASP A 170 -31.24 13.77 -29.99
C ASP A 170 -32.49 13.31 -29.20
N PRO A 171 -32.75 13.85 -27.99
CA PRO A 171 -33.99 13.60 -27.26
C PRO A 171 -35.12 14.51 -27.77
N ALA A 172 -35.29 14.58 -29.09
CA ALA A 172 -36.31 15.38 -29.75
C ALA A 172 -37.02 14.52 -30.80
N ASP A 173 -37.77 13.52 -30.33
CA ASP A 173 -38.92 12.95 -31.03
C ASP A 173 -39.74 12.14 -30.01
N GLY A 174 -40.54 12.86 -29.24
CA GLY A 174 -41.52 12.33 -28.30
C GLY A 174 -42.82 13.08 -28.45
N THR A 175 -43.43 13.00 -29.63
CA THR A 175 -44.85 13.28 -29.81
C THR A 175 -45.62 12.10 -29.22
N ASP A 176 -46.35 12.36 -28.13
CA ASP A 176 -47.73 11.90 -27.91
C ASP A 176 -48.16 12.34 -26.51
N ALA A 177 -48.69 13.57 -26.44
CA ALA A 177 -49.46 14.04 -25.31
C ALA A 177 -50.84 13.36 -25.34
N GLY A 178 -50.91 12.18 -24.73
CA GLY A 178 -52.14 11.48 -24.39
C GLY A 178 -52.55 11.76 -22.94
N THR A 179 -53.54 12.63 -22.79
CA THR A 179 -54.40 12.87 -21.64
C THR A 179 -54.56 11.67 -20.68
N THR A 180 -54.25 11.86 -19.39
CA THR A 180 -55.20 11.68 -18.27
C THR A 180 -54.59 12.20 -16.98
N ALA A 181 -55.27 13.16 -16.37
CA ALA A 181 -55.07 13.55 -14.99
C ALA A 181 -56.07 12.81 -14.09
N THR A 182 -55.55 12.46 -12.91
CA THR A 182 -56.19 12.50 -11.58
C THR A 182 -56.58 11.18 -10.92
N SER A 183 -56.04 11.10 -9.69
CA SER A 183 -56.54 10.43 -8.47
C SER A 183 -56.47 8.92 -8.37
N GLY A 184 -55.64 8.49 -7.41
CA GLY A 184 -55.56 7.13 -6.91
C GLY A 184 -54.49 7.04 -5.85
N ASP A 185 -54.76 7.64 -4.70
CA ASP A 185 -54.09 7.36 -3.43
C ASP A 185 -54.06 5.85 -3.21
N GLN A 186 -52.88 5.24 -3.15
CA GLN A 186 -52.57 4.05 -2.34
C GLN A 186 -51.14 3.53 -2.56
N ALA A 187 -50.53 3.22 -1.42
CA ALA A 187 -49.39 2.33 -1.22
C ALA A 187 -48.01 2.86 -1.68
N GLN A 188 -47.24 3.32 -0.69
CA GLN A 188 -45.85 2.90 -0.55
C GLN A 188 -45.80 1.37 -0.72
N ALA A 189 -45.64 0.91 -1.96
CA ALA A 189 -45.26 -0.46 -2.22
C ALA A 189 -43.78 -0.56 -1.88
N GLU A 190 -43.48 -1.13 -0.72
CA GLU A 190 -42.21 -1.79 -0.45
C GLU A 190 -41.87 -2.63 -1.68
N ALA A 191 -40.87 -2.19 -2.45
CA ALA A 191 -40.31 -3.00 -3.50
C ALA A 191 -39.76 -4.25 -2.83
N PRO A 192 -40.08 -5.47 -3.30
CA PRO A 192 -39.51 -6.67 -2.72
C PRO A 192 -37.99 -6.56 -2.80
N ALA A 193 -37.30 -6.66 -1.66
CA ALA A 193 -35.88 -6.43 -1.62
C ALA A 193 -35.18 -7.45 -2.54
N GLU A 194 -34.50 -6.90 -3.55
CA GLU A 194 -33.87 -7.68 -4.61
C GLU A 194 -32.63 -8.40 -4.07
N ARG A 195 -32.59 -9.73 -4.28
CA ARG A 195 -31.50 -10.61 -3.87
C ARG A 195 -30.12 -10.18 -4.38
N ILE A 196 -29.14 -10.19 -3.48
CA ILE A 196 -27.71 -10.08 -3.78
C ILE A 196 -27.23 -11.35 -4.51
N LEU A 197 -26.26 -11.21 -5.45
CA LEU A 197 -25.75 -12.27 -6.31
C LEU A 197 -25.00 -13.39 -5.55
N ASP A 198 -25.24 -14.65 -5.92
CA ASP A 198 -24.51 -15.83 -5.43
C ASP A 198 -22.97 -15.74 -5.61
N GLU A 199 -22.45 -15.15 -6.71
CA GLU A 199 -20.99 -15.16 -7.02
C GLU A 199 -20.13 -14.10 -6.29
N ASP A 200 -20.74 -13.06 -5.72
CA ASP A 200 -20.03 -12.03 -4.94
C ASP A 200 -20.23 -12.24 -3.43
N VAL A 201 -21.25 -13.01 -3.04
CA VAL A 201 -21.44 -13.57 -1.70
C VAL A 201 -20.31 -14.55 -1.34
N ASP A 202 -19.92 -15.44 -2.26
CA ASP A 202 -18.81 -16.38 -2.01
C ASP A 202 -17.50 -15.66 -1.66
N TYR A 203 -17.18 -14.57 -2.37
CA TYR A 203 -16.01 -13.71 -2.09
C TYR A 203 -16.07 -13.11 -0.67
N ALA A 204 -17.26 -12.68 -0.26
CA ALA A 204 -17.49 -12.12 1.06
C ALA A 204 -17.44 -13.17 2.17
N ARG A 205 -17.93 -14.39 1.90
CA ARG A 205 -17.83 -15.53 2.81
C ARG A 205 -16.39 -15.97 3.03
N ASP A 206 -15.59 -16.06 1.97
CA ASP A 206 -14.14 -16.35 2.07
C ASP A 206 -13.43 -15.31 2.95
N LEU A 207 -13.79 -14.04 2.78
CA LEU A 207 -13.22 -12.94 3.55
C LEU A 207 -13.62 -12.98 5.03
N LEU A 208 -14.86 -13.40 5.31
CA LEU A 208 -15.34 -13.63 6.67
C LEU A 208 -14.70 -14.86 7.31
N GLU A 209 -14.41 -15.90 6.54
CA GLU A 209 -13.65 -17.06 7.00
C GLU A 209 -12.21 -16.65 7.38
N ASP A 210 -11.55 -15.83 6.54
CA ASP A 210 -10.25 -15.27 6.89
C ASP A 210 -10.31 -14.40 8.17
N MET A 211 -11.35 -13.57 8.32
CA MET A 211 -11.57 -12.79 9.56
C MET A 211 -11.83 -13.69 10.78
N ARG A 212 -12.57 -14.79 10.62
CA ARG A 212 -12.81 -15.79 11.67
C ARG A 212 -11.52 -16.50 12.07
N SER A 213 -10.66 -16.85 11.11
CA SER A 213 -9.32 -17.37 11.40
C SER A 213 -8.51 -16.37 12.22
N ILE A 214 -8.54 -15.09 11.86
CA ILE A 214 -7.87 -14.04 12.64
C ILE A 214 -8.45 -13.94 14.05
N ALA A 215 -9.77 -14.02 14.21
CA ALA A 215 -10.42 -14.00 15.51
C ALA A 215 -9.98 -15.17 16.40
N GLN A 216 -9.82 -16.36 15.82
CA GLN A 216 -9.34 -17.56 16.52
C GLN A 216 -7.85 -17.46 16.88
N ASP A 217 -7.01 -17.03 15.93
CA ASP A 217 -5.57 -16.88 16.11
C ASP A 217 -5.25 -15.83 17.18
N GLU A 218 -5.95 -14.69 17.14
CA GLU A 218 -5.80 -13.60 18.11
C GLU A 218 -6.63 -13.80 19.39
N ARG A 219 -7.51 -14.82 19.44
CA ARG A 219 -8.47 -15.06 20.53
C ARG A 219 -9.28 -13.79 20.89
N ASP A 220 -9.78 -13.10 19.87
CA ASP A 220 -10.55 -11.86 20.03
C ASP A 220 -12.06 -12.12 19.92
N PRO A 221 -12.79 -12.19 21.05
CA PRO A 221 -14.24 -12.41 21.02
C PRO A 221 -15.02 -11.23 20.44
N ALA A 222 -14.44 -10.02 20.42
CA ALA A 222 -15.09 -8.86 19.81
C ALA A 222 -15.09 -8.97 18.28
N LEU A 223 -13.99 -9.45 17.68
CA LEU A 223 -13.93 -9.75 16.26
C LEU A 223 -14.86 -10.93 15.90
N GLU A 224 -14.93 -11.97 16.72
CA GLU A 224 -15.84 -13.10 16.48
C GLU A 224 -17.31 -12.64 16.47
N GLY A 225 -17.71 -11.79 17.43
CA GLY A 225 -19.03 -11.17 17.45
C GLY A 225 -19.30 -10.29 16.22
N PHE A 226 -18.31 -9.51 15.80
CA PHE A 226 -18.39 -8.69 14.59
C PHE A 226 -18.57 -9.54 13.32
N VAL A 227 -17.78 -10.60 13.15
CA VAL A 227 -17.90 -11.54 12.01
C VAL A 227 -19.30 -12.15 11.99
N GLY A 228 -19.83 -12.57 13.14
CA GLY A 228 -21.19 -13.10 13.25
C GLY A 228 -22.27 -12.07 12.89
N GLU A 229 -22.09 -10.80 13.29
CA GLU A 229 -23.00 -9.71 12.90
C GLU A 229 -22.96 -9.48 11.38
N VAL A 230 -21.78 -9.48 10.76
CA VAL A 230 -21.63 -9.33 9.31
C VAL A 230 -22.25 -10.52 8.56
N GLU A 231 -22.03 -11.75 9.02
CA GLU A 231 -22.66 -12.96 8.45
C GLU A 231 -24.20 -12.86 8.49
N ALA A 232 -24.76 -12.39 9.61
CA ALA A 232 -26.20 -12.18 9.74
C ALA A 232 -26.73 -11.11 8.77
N LEU A 233 -26.01 -9.99 8.61
CA LEU A 233 -26.36 -8.94 7.65
C LEU A 233 -26.33 -9.46 6.20
N LEU A 234 -25.33 -10.27 5.84
CA LEU A 234 -25.28 -10.89 4.52
C LEU A 234 -26.44 -11.86 4.30
N ALA A 235 -26.78 -12.69 5.30
CA ALA A 235 -27.92 -13.61 5.21
C ALA A 235 -29.26 -12.87 5.04
N GLN A 236 -29.48 -11.77 5.76
CA GLN A 236 -30.67 -10.91 5.58
C GLN A 236 -30.73 -10.33 4.16
N ALA A 237 -29.59 -9.93 3.60
CA ALA A 237 -29.54 -9.39 2.25
C ALA A 237 -29.72 -10.46 1.16
N GLU A 238 -29.23 -11.69 1.38
CA GLU A 238 -29.49 -12.86 0.53
C GLU A 238 -30.97 -13.28 0.56
N ALA A 239 -31.61 -13.18 1.72
CA ALA A 239 -33.04 -13.44 1.90
C ALA A 239 -33.91 -12.35 1.25
N GLY A 240 -33.34 -11.19 0.94
CA GLY A 240 -34.09 -10.03 0.46
C GLY A 240 -34.88 -9.33 1.57
N GLU A 241 -34.38 -9.37 2.81
CA GLU A 241 -34.96 -8.66 3.95
C GLU A 241 -34.42 -7.23 4.07
N ILE A 242 -33.22 -6.97 3.56
CA ILE A 242 -32.59 -5.64 3.53
C ILE A 242 -32.09 -5.31 2.13
N SER A 243 -32.15 -4.02 1.77
CA SER A 243 -31.58 -3.49 0.53
C SER A 243 -30.05 -3.45 0.59
N LYS A 244 -29.42 -3.25 -0.58
CA LYS A 244 -27.97 -3.12 -0.69
C LYS A 244 -27.45 -1.86 0.02
N GLU A 245 -28.19 -0.76 -0.11
CA GLU A 245 -27.88 0.50 0.55
C GLU A 245 -27.92 0.34 2.08
N GLU A 246 -28.96 -0.30 2.60
CA GLU A 246 -29.09 -0.63 4.03
C GLU A 246 -28.02 -1.61 4.51
N LEU A 247 -27.65 -2.61 3.71
CA LEU A 247 -26.54 -3.51 4.03
C LEU A 247 -25.24 -2.73 4.17
N LEU A 248 -24.90 -1.88 3.19
CA LEU A 248 -23.66 -1.10 3.22
C LEU A 248 -23.63 -0.12 4.40
N GLU A 249 -24.77 0.46 4.75
CA GLU A 249 -24.90 1.34 5.92
C GLU A 249 -24.71 0.55 7.23
N LYS A 250 -25.42 -0.57 7.41
CA LYS A 250 -25.29 -1.43 8.60
C LYS A 250 -23.88 -2.01 8.74
N LEU A 251 -23.25 -2.39 7.63
CA LEU A 251 -21.83 -2.79 7.61
C LEU A 251 -20.90 -1.66 8.03
N ALA A 252 -21.15 -0.43 7.59
CA ALA A 252 -20.37 0.72 8.01
C ALA A 252 -20.52 1.00 9.51
N GLN A 253 -21.73 0.91 10.05
CA GLN A 253 -22.01 1.06 11.48
C GLN A 253 -21.39 -0.07 12.32
N ALA A 254 -21.42 -1.30 11.83
CA ALA A 254 -20.78 -2.44 12.48
C ALA A 254 -19.24 -2.27 12.49
N GLU A 255 -18.66 -1.85 11.37
CA GLU A 255 -17.22 -1.54 11.29
C GLU A 255 -16.84 -0.40 12.23
N GLU A 256 -17.61 0.69 12.27
CA GLU A 256 -17.31 1.81 13.16
C GLU A 256 -17.30 1.36 14.62
N ARG A 257 -18.31 0.59 15.06
CA ARG A 257 -18.34 -0.01 16.41
C ARG A 257 -17.16 -0.94 16.66
N PHE A 258 -16.77 -1.76 15.69
CA PHE A 258 -15.63 -2.66 15.84
C PHE A 258 -14.31 -1.89 15.93
N MET A 259 -14.16 -0.83 15.13
CA MET A 259 -12.96 0.02 15.07
C MET A 259 -12.90 1.06 16.20
N GLN A 260 -13.97 1.24 16.98
CA GLN A 260 -13.94 2.11 18.16
C GLN A 260 -12.94 1.59 19.21
N GLY A 261 -12.16 2.53 19.78
CA GLY A 261 -11.08 2.24 20.71
C GLY A 261 -9.84 1.60 20.07
N ALA A 262 -9.72 1.67 18.74
CA ALA A 262 -8.50 1.32 18.02
C ALA A 262 -7.41 2.38 18.25
N ASP A 263 -6.88 2.48 19.47
CA ASP A 263 -5.94 3.54 19.85
C ASP A 263 -4.50 3.22 19.42
N ASP A 264 -3.80 4.19 18.81
CA ASP A 264 -2.44 4.03 18.29
C ASP A 264 -1.36 3.84 19.37
N ASP A 265 -1.71 3.98 20.66
CA ASP A 265 -0.78 4.01 21.81
C ASP A 265 -0.33 2.63 22.31
N LEU A 266 -0.64 1.55 21.59
CA LEU A 266 -0.26 0.19 21.98
C LEU A 266 1.26 0.01 22.10
N GLU A 267 2.03 0.62 21.19
CA GLU A 267 3.49 0.53 21.21
C GLU A 267 4.08 1.22 22.45
N GLU A 268 3.54 2.38 22.82
CA GLU A 268 3.89 3.08 24.05
C GLU A 268 3.56 2.22 25.29
N THR A 269 2.35 1.67 25.34
CA THR A 269 1.90 0.77 26.42
C THR A 269 2.83 -0.44 26.58
N MET A 270 3.21 -1.07 25.47
CA MET A 270 4.14 -2.21 25.48
C MET A 270 5.55 -1.79 25.88
N SER A 271 6.01 -0.61 25.49
CA SER A 271 7.31 -0.07 25.93
C SER A 271 7.32 0.14 27.44
N ASP A 272 6.26 0.72 28.00
CA ASP A 272 6.15 0.99 29.42
C ASP A 272 6.08 -0.34 30.21
N LEU A 273 5.29 -1.32 29.76
CA LEU A 273 5.27 -2.66 30.36
C LEU A 273 6.62 -3.38 30.31
N ARG A 274 7.40 -3.21 29.23
CA ARG A 274 8.75 -3.78 29.16
C ARG A 274 9.70 -3.15 30.17
N GLU A 275 9.57 -1.85 30.42
CA GLU A 275 10.34 -1.15 31.45
C GLU A 275 9.93 -1.61 32.86
N THR A 276 8.63 -1.73 33.12
CA THR A 276 8.10 -2.37 34.34
C THR A 276 8.68 -3.77 34.50
N GLY A 277 8.70 -4.57 33.43
CA GLY A 277 9.30 -5.90 33.42
C GLY A 277 10.79 -5.90 33.79
N ARG A 278 11.57 -4.92 33.29
CA ARG A 278 12.99 -4.77 33.65
C ARG A 278 13.20 -4.40 35.11
N ALA A 279 12.31 -3.59 35.70
CA ALA A 279 12.37 -3.25 37.12
C ALA A 279 12.07 -4.47 37.99
N LEU A 280 11.04 -5.24 37.63
CA LEU A 280 10.64 -6.47 38.31
C LEU A 280 11.64 -7.62 38.13
N GLU A 281 12.40 -7.66 37.03
CA GLU A 281 13.44 -8.67 36.78
C GLU A 281 14.63 -8.58 37.76
N GLN A 282 14.76 -7.46 38.49
CA GLN A 282 15.88 -7.22 39.43
C GLN A 282 15.74 -7.94 40.77
N SER A 283 14.57 -8.49 41.07
CA SER A 283 14.34 -9.32 42.27
C SER A 283 14.10 -10.76 41.84
N GLU A 284 14.61 -11.73 42.59
CA GLU A 284 14.46 -13.15 42.26
C GLU A 284 13.00 -13.61 42.32
N LEU A 285 12.16 -13.04 43.19
CA LEU A 285 10.75 -13.39 43.31
C LEU A 285 9.87 -12.83 42.20
N THR A 286 10.14 -11.59 41.78
CA THR A 286 9.39 -10.97 40.68
C THR A 286 10.02 -11.22 39.32
N LYS A 287 11.11 -12.00 39.26
CA LYS A 287 11.89 -12.28 38.04
C LYS A 287 11.05 -12.90 36.93
N ALA A 288 10.22 -13.88 37.27
CA ALA A 288 9.37 -14.56 36.30
C ALA A 288 8.32 -13.61 35.71
N VAL A 289 7.68 -12.80 36.56
CA VAL A 289 6.77 -11.71 36.14
C VAL A 289 7.50 -10.71 35.25
N GLY A 290 8.68 -10.27 35.68
CA GLY A 290 9.50 -9.28 34.98
C GLY A 290 9.93 -9.74 33.59
N GLN A 291 10.37 -10.99 33.46
CA GLN A 291 10.73 -11.61 32.18
C GLN A 291 9.53 -11.74 31.25
N ALA A 292 8.38 -12.16 31.76
CA ALA A 292 7.15 -12.28 30.97
C ALA A 292 6.70 -10.92 30.43
N LEU A 293 6.63 -9.89 31.28
CA LEU A 293 6.30 -8.51 30.86
C LEU A 293 7.30 -7.95 29.85
N LYS A 294 8.60 -8.17 30.07
CA LYS A 294 9.68 -7.75 29.16
C LYS A 294 9.62 -8.43 27.80
N GLN A 295 9.18 -9.68 27.74
CA GLN A 295 9.01 -10.43 26.49
C GLN A 295 7.69 -10.11 25.79
N GLY A 296 6.76 -9.44 26.48
CA GLY A 296 5.41 -9.19 25.96
C GLY A 296 4.49 -10.41 26.11
N ASP A 297 4.83 -11.37 26.97
CA ASP A 297 4.00 -12.53 27.27
C ASP A 297 3.10 -12.23 28.48
N MET A 298 1.94 -11.62 28.19
CA MET A 298 0.99 -11.19 29.21
C MET A 298 0.28 -12.36 29.90
N GLU A 299 0.10 -13.49 29.21
CA GLU A 299 -0.51 -14.70 29.80
C GLU A 299 0.41 -15.29 30.87
N SER A 300 1.71 -15.37 30.59
CA SER A 300 2.68 -15.81 31.59
C SER A 300 2.83 -14.78 32.71
N ALA A 301 2.83 -13.48 32.41
CA ALA A 301 2.89 -12.44 33.44
C ALA A 301 1.68 -12.50 34.39
N GLN A 302 0.47 -12.70 33.87
CA GLN A 302 -0.73 -12.89 34.66
C GLN A 302 -0.61 -14.09 35.60
N ARG A 303 -0.20 -15.26 35.08
CA ARG A 303 -0.06 -16.50 35.87
C ARG A 303 0.99 -16.37 36.97
N GLU A 304 2.13 -15.73 36.69
CA GLU A 304 3.18 -15.55 37.69
C GLU A 304 2.77 -14.51 38.75
N LEU A 305 1.98 -13.48 38.41
CA LEU A 305 1.39 -12.57 39.39
C LEU A 305 0.35 -13.26 40.29
N GLU A 306 -0.51 -14.12 39.73
CA GLU A 306 -1.46 -14.93 40.50
C GLU A 306 -0.73 -15.89 41.44
N LYS A 307 0.32 -16.55 40.96
CA LYS A 307 1.16 -17.43 41.77
C LYS A 307 1.84 -16.69 42.92
N LEU A 308 2.39 -15.51 42.67
CA LEU A 308 2.98 -14.68 43.71
C LEU A 308 1.92 -14.26 44.76
N ALA A 309 0.70 -13.94 44.31
CA ALA A 309 -0.41 -13.63 45.20
C ALA A 309 -0.80 -14.83 46.08
N ASP A 310 -0.83 -16.04 45.52
CA ASP A 310 -1.16 -17.26 46.25
C ASP A 310 -0.07 -17.61 47.28
N GLN A 311 1.21 -17.50 46.93
CA GLN A 311 2.33 -17.71 47.85
C GLN A 311 2.30 -16.69 49.01
N LEU A 312 1.98 -15.43 48.69
CA LEU A 312 1.80 -14.40 49.71
C LEU A 312 0.60 -14.71 50.61
N GLU A 313 -0.56 -15.08 50.07
CA GLU A 313 -1.74 -15.40 50.87
C GLU A 313 -1.52 -16.64 51.75
N GLN A 314 -0.73 -17.62 51.31
CA GLN A 314 -0.41 -18.85 52.06
C GLN A 314 0.70 -18.69 53.11
N ASP A 315 1.39 -17.54 53.14
CA ASP A 315 2.57 -17.29 53.99
C ASP A 315 3.81 -18.12 53.65
N ASP A 316 3.93 -18.54 52.38
CA ASP A 316 5.05 -19.37 51.92
C ASP A 316 6.33 -18.57 51.66
N LEU A 317 6.31 -17.25 51.88
CA LEU A 317 7.41 -16.32 51.62
C LEU A 317 8.02 -15.85 52.95
N SER A 318 9.35 -15.87 53.05
CA SER A 318 10.07 -15.30 54.19
C SER A 318 9.97 -13.77 54.21
N ASP A 319 10.27 -13.15 55.36
CA ASP A 319 10.19 -11.69 55.49
C ASP A 319 11.16 -10.96 54.56
N ALA A 320 12.36 -11.52 54.35
CA ALA A 320 13.33 -11.00 53.39
C ALA A 320 12.79 -11.05 51.95
N GLU A 321 12.13 -12.15 51.59
CA GLU A 321 11.48 -12.34 50.31
C GLU A 321 10.33 -11.35 50.09
N LYS A 322 9.44 -11.20 51.08
CA LYS A 322 8.35 -10.20 51.05
C LYS A 322 8.90 -8.78 50.87
N GLN A 323 10.02 -8.45 51.53
CA GLN A 323 10.62 -7.12 51.44
C GLN A 323 11.20 -6.88 50.03
N GLU A 324 11.92 -7.86 49.49
CA GLU A 324 12.50 -7.80 48.16
C GLU A 324 11.42 -7.62 47.08
N ALA A 325 10.32 -8.38 47.18
CA ALA A 325 9.17 -8.26 46.30
C ALA A 325 8.52 -6.87 46.41
N ALA A 326 8.27 -6.38 47.64
CA ALA A 326 7.70 -5.06 47.85
C ALA A 326 8.57 -3.94 47.26
N GLU A 327 9.89 -4.01 47.43
CA GLU A 327 10.83 -3.05 46.84
C GLU A 327 10.84 -3.10 45.31
N ALA A 328 10.72 -4.29 44.71
CA ALA A 328 10.68 -4.43 43.26
C ALA A 328 9.37 -3.89 42.67
N LEU A 329 8.23 -4.20 43.30
CA LEU A 329 6.90 -3.74 42.93
C LEU A 329 6.79 -2.20 43.01
N GLU A 330 7.24 -1.61 44.12
CA GLU A 330 7.26 -0.16 44.31
C GLU A 330 8.18 0.52 43.29
N ARG A 331 9.40 0.02 43.09
CA ARG A 331 10.32 0.59 42.08
C ARG A 331 9.71 0.58 40.69
N ALA A 332 9.04 -0.50 40.31
CA ALA A 332 8.36 -0.62 39.03
C ALA A 332 7.21 0.39 38.90
N ALA A 333 6.37 0.52 39.94
CA ALA A 333 5.28 1.50 39.98
C ALA A 333 5.79 2.95 39.93
N GLU A 334 6.78 3.31 40.73
CA GLU A 334 7.35 4.65 40.77
C GLU A 334 8.01 5.07 39.45
N GLN A 335 8.74 4.16 38.80
CA GLN A 335 9.39 4.47 37.52
C GLN A 335 8.34 4.82 36.47
N PHE A 336 7.25 4.05 36.41
CA PHE A 336 6.13 4.34 35.53
C PHE A 336 5.45 5.67 35.86
N THR A 337 5.08 5.92 37.12
CA THR A 337 4.39 7.16 37.51
C THR A 337 5.23 8.40 37.25
N LYS A 338 6.54 8.36 37.52
CA LYS A 338 7.49 9.45 37.20
C LYS A 338 7.55 9.71 35.70
N LYS A 339 7.63 8.66 34.88
CA LYS A 339 7.69 8.76 33.42
C LYS A 339 6.39 9.29 32.83
N ASP A 340 5.24 8.77 33.27
CA ASP A 340 3.92 9.20 32.81
C ASP A 340 3.67 10.66 33.17
N ALA A 341 3.96 11.07 34.41
CA ALA A 341 3.83 12.46 34.84
C ALA A 341 4.76 13.41 34.06
N ALA A 342 6.00 12.98 33.76
CA ALA A 342 6.93 13.77 32.96
C ALA A 342 6.43 13.94 31.50
N ARG A 343 5.84 12.90 30.93
CA ARG A 343 5.25 12.92 29.58
C ARG A 343 4.01 13.82 29.54
N ASP A 344 3.10 13.70 30.51
CA ASP A 344 1.93 14.58 30.64
C ASP A 344 2.34 16.04 30.81
N ALA A 345 3.35 16.32 31.65
CA ALA A 345 3.89 17.67 31.81
C ALA A 345 4.53 18.21 30.52
N GLN A 346 5.18 17.36 29.72
CA GLN A 346 5.76 17.75 28.44
C GLN A 346 4.68 18.11 27.41
N VAL A 347 3.61 17.31 27.31
CA VAL A 347 2.46 17.58 26.44
C VAL A 347 1.75 18.86 26.87
N GLN A 348 1.50 19.02 28.17
CA GLN A 348 0.88 20.24 28.71
C GLN A 348 1.71 21.48 28.38
N LYS A 349 3.04 21.41 28.54
CA LYS A 349 3.93 22.51 28.17
C LYS A 349 3.84 22.88 26.69
N ARG A 350 3.68 21.90 25.79
CA ARG A 350 3.48 22.17 24.35
C ARG A 350 2.13 22.84 24.08
N ILE A 351 1.07 22.40 24.77
CA ILE A 351 -0.26 23.02 24.70
C ILE A 351 -0.20 24.47 25.17
N ASP A 352 0.45 24.75 26.31
CA ASP A 352 0.59 26.10 26.85
C ASP A 352 1.41 27.01 25.91
N GLN A 353 2.46 26.47 25.30
CA GLN A 353 3.25 27.17 24.27
C GLN A 353 2.42 27.49 23.03
N ALA A 354 1.65 26.52 22.52
CA ALA A 354 0.77 26.72 21.39
C ALA A 354 -0.34 27.74 21.70
N LYS A 355 -0.92 27.72 22.90
CA LYS A 355 -1.88 28.73 23.38
C LYS A 355 -1.27 30.13 23.40
N ALA A 356 -0.05 30.26 23.93
CA ALA A 356 0.66 31.53 23.97
C ALA A 356 0.98 32.06 22.56
N ASP A 357 1.38 31.18 21.64
CA ASP A 357 1.66 31.52 20.24
C ASP A 357 0.39 31.95 19.48
N VAL A 358 -0.73 31.26 19.69
CA VAL A 358 -2.05 31.64 19.17
C VAL A 358 -2.43 33.04 19.67
N ALA A 359 -2.33 33.30 20.97
CA ALA A 359 -2.64 34.60 21.55
C ALA A 359 -1.73 35.72 21.02
N ARG A 360 -0.43 35.43 20.83
CA ARG A 360 0.54 36.37 20.25
C ARG A 360 0.20 36.70 18.79
N LEU A 361 -0.10 35.69 17.98
CA LEU A 361 -0.46 35.86 16.57
C LEU A 361 -1.79 36.61 16.41
N GLN A 362 -2.76 36.38 17.30
CA GLN A 362 -4.01 37.15 17.33
C GLN A 362 -3.76 38.64 17.58
N ARG A 363 -2.97 38.98 18.62
CA ARG A 363 -2.60 40.38 18.88
C ARG A 363 -1.86 41.03 17.71
N GLN A 364 -0.92 40.30 17.09
CA GLN A 364 -0.21 40.80 15.90
C GLN A 364 -1.14 41.02 14.71
N LEU A 365 -2.14 40.14 14.53
CA LEU A 365 -3.14 40.27 13.47
C LEU A 365 -4.01 41.51 13.68
N GLU A 366 -4.41 41.80 14.92
CA GLU A 366 -5.20 42.98 15.30
C GLU A 366 -4.41 44.29 15.13
N GLN A 367 -3.11 44.28 15.44
CA GLN A 367 -2.23 45.45 15.33
C GLN A 367 -1.70 45.72 13.91
N SER A 368 -1.80 44.74 13.00
CA SER A 368 -1.27 44.87 11.64
C SER A 368 -2.22 45.68 10.75
N GLU A 369 -1.77 46.83 10.24
CA GLU A 369 -2.56 47.64 9.31
C GLU A 369 -2.43 47.19 7.83
N ASN A 370 -1.37 46.45 7.51
CA ASN A 370 -1.06 46.01 6.14
C ASN A 370 -1.83 44.72 5.75
N GLU A 371 -2.59 44.77 4.64
CA GLU A 371 -3.37 43.64 4.11
C GLU A 371 -2.54 42.39 3.78
N ARG A 372 -1.30 42.58 3.29
CA ARG A 372 -0.42 41.44 2.97
C ARG A 372 0.04 40.70 4.23
N ASP A 373 0.26 41.43 5.31
CA ASP A 373 0.73 40.87 6.58
C ASP A 373 -0.44 40.26 7.36
N LYS A 374 -1.62 40.88 7.34
CA LYS A 374 -2.86 40.26 7.84
C LYS A 374 -3.12 38.89 7.23
N ARG A 375 -2.99 38.75 5.90
CA ARG A 375 -3.18 37.45 5.22
C ARG A 375 -2.15 36.39 5.64
N LYS A 376 -0.89 36.78 5.89
CA LYS A 376 0.14 35.85 6.37
C LYS A 376 -0.12 35.43 7.82
N LEU A 377 -0.39 36.39 8.70
CA LEU A 377 -0.69 36.16 10.11
C LEU A 377 -1.94 35.30 10.28
N THR A 378 -2.97 35.50 9.44
CA THR A 378 -4.18 34.66 9.44
C THR A 378 -3.85 33.20 9.16
N ARG A 379 -3.03 32.91 8.13
CA ARG A 379 -2.62 31.54 7.80
C ARG A 379 -1.77 30.91 8.92
N GLN A 380 -0.87 31.68 9.52
CA GLN A 380 -0.06 31.21 10.65
C GLN A 380 -0.92 30.91 11.87
N LEU A 381 -1.87 31.80 12.18
CA LEU A 381 -2.82 31.62 13.27
C LEU A 381 -3.68 30.37 13.07
N GLU A 382 -4.20 30.16 11.87
CA GLU A 382 -5.00 28.98 11.53
C GLU A 382 -4.19 27.69 11.68
N ASN A 383 -2.93 27.69 11.22
CA ASN A 383 -2.01 26.56 11.42
C ASN A 383 -1.74 26.30 12.90
N GLN A 384 -1.47 27.35 13.69
CA GLN A 384 -1.21 27.21 15.13
C GLN A 384 -2.46 26.75 15.90
N LYS A 385 -3.66 27.22 15.53
CA LYS A 385 -4.91 26.74 16.12
C LYS A 385 -5.14 25.26 15.83
N ARG A 386 -4.90 24.81 14.59
CA ARG A 386 -4.96 23.37 14.25
C ARG A 386 -3.95 22.54 15.05
N GLN A 387 -2.73 23.04 15.23
CA GLN A 387 -1.72 22.36 16.03
C GLN A 387 -2.14 22.27 17.51
N LEU A 388 -2.69 23.35 18.06
CA LEU A 388 -3.23 23.36 19.42
C LEU A 388 -4.36 22.33 19.58
N GLU A 389 -5.33 22.35 18.66
CA GLU A 389 -6.45 21.41 18.66
C GLU A 389 -5.98 19.95 18.55
N GLN A 390 -4.97 19.69 17.72
CA GLN A 390 -4.34 18.36 17.62
C GLN A 390 -3.69 17.94 18.94
N LEU A 391 -2.91 18.81 19.58
CA LEU A 391 -2.25 18.52 20.86
C LEU A 391 -3.27 18.30 21.99
N GLU A 392 -4.33 19.11 22.05
CA GLU A 392 -5.40 18.94 23.04
C GLU A 392 -6.17 17.64 22.82
N ARG A 393 -6.46 17.31 21.57
CA ARG A 393 -7.10 16.04 21.21
C ARG A 393 -6.23 14.84 21.54
N GLU A 394 -4.94 14.89 21.24
CA GLU A 394 -3.96 13.84 21.57
C GLU A 394 -3.88 13.64 23.09
N GLN A 395 -3.80 14.72 23.87
CA GLN A 395 -3.82 14.65 25.33
C GLN A 395 -5.11 14.03 25.85
N GLN A 396 -6.26 14.45 25.33
CA GLN A 396 -7.56 13.92 25.73
C GLN A 396 -7.69 12.44 25.39
N GLN A 397 -7.33 12.05 24.17
CA GLN A 397 -7.36 10.65 23.72
C GLN A 397 -6.46 9.76 24.60
N ARG A 398 -5.25 10.22 24.91
CA ARG A 398 -4.32 9.50 25.80
C ARG A 398 -4.88 9.33 27.22
N GLN A 399 -5.59 10.32 27.74
CA GLN A 399 -6.22 10.25 29.07
C GLN A 399 -7.47 9.36 29.08
N GLU A 400 -8.21 9.31 27.97
CA GLU A 400 -9.44 8.55 27.81
C GLU A 400 -9.19 7.11 27.34
N SER A 401 -8.00 6.78 26.85
CA SER A 401 -7.67 5.46 26.30
C SER A 401 -7.78 4.38 27.39
N ASN A 402 -8.37 3.24 27.01
CA ASN A 402 -8.56 2.12 27.93
C ASN A 402 -7.23 1.52 28.37
N GLN A 403 -6.29 1.45 27.44
CA GLN A 403 -4.95 0.88 27.61
C GLN A 403 -4.18 1.67 28.68
N GLN A 404 -4.19 3.00 28.58
CA GLN A 404 -3.54 3.87 29.57
C GLN A 404 -4.18 3.73 30.95
N ARG A 405 -5.52 3.66 31.02
CA ARG A 405 -6.24 3.46 32.29
C ARG A 405 -5.93 2.10 32.92
N ASN A 406 -5.91 1.03 32.12
CA ASN A 406 -5.55 -0.32 32.56
C ASN A 406 -4.11 -0.34 33.08
N LEU A 407 -3.19 0.30 32.36
CA LEU A 407 -1.79 0.41 32.77
C LEU A 407 -1.62 1.22 34.07
N LYS A 408 -2.34 2.32 34.24
CA LYS A 408 -2.35 3.11 35.49
C LYS A 408 -2.93 2.31 36.67
N ARG A 409 -3.98 1.52 36.44
CA ARG A 409 -4.56 0.62 37.46
C ARG A 409 -3.58 -0.49 37.84
N LEU A 410 -2.92 -1.11 36.86
CA LEU A 410 -1.89 -2.10 37.08
C LEU A 410 -0.82 -1.56 38.05
N HIS A 411 -0.19 -0.44 37.71
CA HIS A 411 0.89 0.12 38.55
C HIS A 411 0.40 0.57 39.92
N ARG A 412 -0.82 1.09 40.04
CA ARG A 412 -1.42 1.41 41.35
C ARG A 412 -1.62 0.16 42.20
N ASN A 413 -2.07 -0.94 41.60
CA ASN A 413 -2.23 -2.21 42.29
C ASN A 413 -0.86 -2.79 42.72
N LEU A 414 0.19 -2.65 41.91
CA LEU A 414 1.55 -3.04 42.30
C LEU A 414 2.07 -2.19 43.48
N GLU A 415 1.82 -0.88 43.46
CA GLU A 415 2.16 0.05 44.54
C GLU A 415 1.42 -0.29 45.85
N GLN A 416 0.11 -0.53 45.78
CA GLN A 416 -0.71 -0.92 46.93
C GLN A 416 -0.30 -2.28 47.50
N ALA A 417 0.03 -3.24 46.63
CA ALA A 417 0.57 -4.52 47.07
C ALA A 417 1.88 -4.34 47.84
N ALA A 418 2.81 -3.53 47.33
CA ALA A 418 4.07 -3.22 48.01
C ALA A 418 3.86 -2.51 49.35
N GLU A 419 2.95 -1.54 49.41
CA GLU A 419 2.62 -0.81 50.64
C GLU A 419 2.03 -1.74 51.71
N ASN A 420 1.09 -2.60 51.32
CA ASN A 420 0.46 -3.56 52.22
C ASN A 420 1.46 -4.61 52.74
N MET A 421 2.38 -5.10 51.91
CA MET A 421 3.49 -5.98 52.34
C MET A 421 4.40 -5.30 53.36
N ARG A 422 4.70 -4.00 53.19
CA ARG A 422 5.55 -3.26 54.13
C ARG A 422 4.85 -2.98 55.46
N LYS A 423 3.56 -2.67 55.44
CA LYS A 423 2.78 -2.51 56.67
C LYS A 423 2.78 -3.81 57.47
N GLU A 424 2.63 -4.96 56.80
CA GLU A 424 2.62 -6.28 57.45
C GLU A 424 3.94 -6.51 58.21
N GLN A 425 5.06 -6.18 57.56
CA GLN A 425 6.39 -6.28 58.16
C GLN A 425 6.62 -5.30 59.32
N GLN A 426 6.14 -4.06 59.20
CA GLN A 426 6.26 -3.06 60.27
C GLN A 426 5.46 -3.48 61.51
N GLU A 427 4.28 -4.07 61.32
CA GLU A 427 3.44 -4.58 62.41
C GLU A 427 4.04 -5.83 63.07
N GLN A 428 4.72 -6.68 62.32
CA GLN A 428 5.49 -7.79 62.88
C GLN A 428 6.66 -7.31 63.75
N GLN A 429 7.39 -6.27 63.33
CA GLN A 429 8.55 -5.76 64.06
C GLN A 429 8.18 -5.01 65.35
N GLN A 430 6.98 -4.41 65.42
CA GLN A 430 6.59 -3.57 66.56
C GLN A 430 6.08 -4.32 67.80
N GLN A 431 5.96 -5.66 67.78
CA GLN A 431 5.61 -6.53 68.92
C GLN A 431 4.58 -5.95 69.93
N GLN A 432 3.62 -5.13 69.49
CA GLN A 432 2.46 -4.79 70.31
C GLN A 432 1.37 -5.82 69.99
N GLY A 433 1.22 -6.75 70.92
CA GLY A 433 0.30 -7.86 70.82
C GLY A 433 -1.16 -7.45 70.65
N GLN A 434 -1.93 -8.42 70.15
CA GLN A 434 -3.36 -8.37 69.81
C GLN A 434 -3.65 -7.77 68.43
N ASP A 435 -3.25 -8.47 67.38
CA ASP A 435 -4.19 -9.07 66.42
C ASP A 435 -3.42 -9.65 65.23
N GLY A 436 -3.09 -10.94 65.26
CA GLY A 436 -2.65 -11.67 64.06
C GLY A 436 -3.66 -11.59 62.90
N GLN A 437 -4.88 -11.13 63.20
CA GLN A 437 -5.90 -10.76 62.23
C GLN A 437 -5.51 -9.56 61.37
N GLN A 438 -4.85 -8.53 61.92
CA GLN A 438 -4.44 -7.33 61.16
C GLN A 438 -3.31 -7.65 60.17
N GLN A 439 -2.30 -8.40 60.60
CA GLN A 439 -1.22 -8.89 59.71
C GLN A 439 -1.78 -9.79 58.60
N GLN A 440 -2.67 -10.72 58.96
CA GLN A 440 -3.34 -11.58 57.98
C GLN A 440 -4.21 -10.78 57.01
N GLU A 441 -4.87 -9.72 57.48
CA GLU A 441 -5.67 -8.84 56.64
C GLU A 441 -4.79 -8.08 55.65
N GLN A 442 -3.65 -7.53 56.07
CA GLN A 442 -2.70 -6.84 55.19
C GLN A 442 -2.12 -7.76 54.14
N ARG A 443 -1.75 -8.98 54.52
CA ARG A 443 -1.30 -10.01 53.59
C ARG A 443 -2.36 -10.35 52.55
N ARG A 444 -3.62 -10.51 52.98
CA ARG A 444 -4.76 -10.75 52.08
C ARG A 444 -5.02 -9.55 51.16
N MET A 445 -4.87 -8.33 51.65
CA MET A 445 -4.99 -7.12 50.83
C MET A 445 -3.89 -7.07 49.76
N ALA A 446 -2.63 -7.31 50.14
CA ALA A 446 -1.52 -7.36 49.19
C ALA A 446 -1.72 -8.45 48.12
N ALA A 447 -2.18 -9.65 48.51
CA ALA A 447 -2.48 -10.73 47.57
C ALA A 447 -3.66 -10.36 46.64
N ARG A 448 -4.68 -9.68 47.17
CA ARG A 448 -5.80 -9.18 46.37
C ARG A 448 -5.34 -8.14 45.35
N ASP A 449 -4.44 -7.24 45.74
CA ASP A 449 -3.89 -6.22 44.84
C ASP A 449 -3.04 -6.86 43.74
N LEU A 450 -2.24 -7.88 44.06
CA LEU A 450 -1.52 -8.68 43.05
C LEU A 450 -2.47 -9.40 42.08
N ARG A 451 -3.59 -9.97 42.55
CA ARG A 451 -4.61 -10.56 41.67
C ARG A 451 -5.31 -9.51 40.81
N ASN A 452 -5.51 -8.30 41.33
CA ASN A 452 -6.04 -7.20 40.53
C ASN A 452 -5.03 -6.77 39.46
N ALA A 453 -3.73 -6.69 39.79
CA ALA A 453 -2.65 -6.45 38.84
C ALA A 453 -2.59 -7.55 37.76
N ALA A 454 -2.76 -8.82 38.13
CA ALA A 454 -2.86 -9.92 37.18
C ALA A 454 -4.05 -9.73 36.21
N ARG A 455 -5.23 -9.38 36.74
CA ARG A 455 -6.42 -9.09 35.93
C ARG A 455 -6.20 -7.91 34.98
N ASP A 456 -5.58 -6.83 35.44
CA ASP A 456 -5.29 -5.65 34.61
C ASP A 456 -4.29 -6.00 33.50
N THR A 457 -3.31 -6.86 33.78
CA THR A 457 -2.36 -7.39 32.78
C THR A 457 -3.09 -8.17 31.68
N GLY A 458 -4.06 -9.01 32.07
CA GLY A 458 -4.93 -9.71 31.12
C GLY A 458 -5.81 -8.77 30.28
N GLN A 459 -6.29 -7.65 30.86
CA GLN A 459 -7.04 -6.64 30.11
C GLN A 459 -6.17 -5.95 29.05
N VAL A 460 -4.92 -5.63 29.38
CA VAL A 460 -3.98 -5.05 28.40
C VAL A 460 -3.67 -6.03 27.27
N ASP A 461 -3.62 -7.34 27.55
CA ASP A 461 -3.46 -8.35 26.51
C ASP A 461 -4.67 -8.48 25.59
N ALA A 462 -5.88 -8.41 26.16
CA ALA A 462 -7.11 -8.39 25.39
C ALA A 462 -7.17 -7.16 24.47
N ASP A 463 -6.81 -5.99 24.99
CA ASP A 463 -6.73 -4.76 24.19
C ASP A 463 -5.67 -4.89 23.07
N ARG A 464 -4.51 -5.49 23.37
CA ARG A 464 -3.45 -5.74 22.38
C ARG A 464 -3.93 -6.64 21.25
N ARG A 465 -4.59 -7.75 21.58
CA ARG A 465 -5.13 -8.72 20.60
C ARG A 465 -6.21 -8.08 19.74
N LYS A 466 -7.13 -7.35 20.37
CA LYS A 466 -8.16 -6.57 19.67
C LYS A 466 -7.55 -5.59 18.66
N MET A 467 -6.52 -4.85 19.06
CA MET A 467 -5.79 -3.94 18.17
C MET A 467 -5.10 -4.66 17.00
N ALA A 468 -4.45 -5.80 17.28
CA ALA A 468 -3.79 -6.60 16.25
C ALA A 468 -4.81 -7.15 15.24
N ALA A 469 -5.95 -7.63 15.74
CA ALA A 469 -7.10 -8.09 14.97
C ALA A 469 -7.66 -6.94 14.10
N GLN A 470 -7.96 -5.78 14.69
CA GLN A 470 -8.41 -4.58 13.97
C GLN A 470 -7.46 -4.16 12.84
N LYS A 471 -6.14 -4.12 13.10
CA LYS A 471 -5.13 -3.79 12.07
C LYS A 471 -5.10 -4.80 10.92
N LYS A 472 -5.28 -6.09 11.20
CA LYS A 472 -5.34 -7.14 10.17
C LYS A 472 -6.63 -7.07 9.36
N VAL A 473 -7.75 -6.79 10.04
CA VAL A 473 -9.10 -6.82 9.49
C VAL A 473 -9.47 -5.55 8.74
N ALA A 474 -8.90 -4.38 9.05
CA ALA A 474 -9.20 -3.10 8.37
C ALA A 474 -9.14 -3.20 6.83
N SER A 475 -8.08 -3.82 6.29
CA SER A 475 -7.94 -3.99 4.83
C SER A 475 -8.94 -4.99 4.23
N GLN A 476 -9.38 -5.97 5.02
CA GLN A 476 -10.40 -6.93 4.62
C GLN A 476 -11.77 -6.25 4.62
N LEU A 477 -12.08 -5.39 5.59
CA LEU A 477 -13.34 -4.64 5.63
C LEU A 477 -13.54 -3.73 4.42
N ASP A 478 -12.47 -3.05 4.00
CA ASP A 478 -12.49 -2.26 2.77
C ASP A 478 -12.81 -3.14 1.54
N ASP A 479 -12.21 -4.32 1.43
CA ASP A 479 -12.49 -5.26 0.35
C ASP A 479 -13.92 -5.80 0.42
N LEU A 480 -14.45 -6.05 1.61
CA LEU A 480 -15.82 -6.52 1.84
C LEU A 480 -16.82 -5.47 1.35
N LYS A 481 -16.67 -4.23 1.81
CA LYS A 481 -17.52 -3.11 1.39
C LYS A 481 -17.44 -2.87 -0.11
N GLU A 482 -16.25 -2.98 -0.70
CA GLU A 482 -16.07 -2.83 -2.14
C GLU A 482 -16.70 -3.99 -2.94
N ALA A 483 -16.62 -5.22 -2.44
CA ALA A 483 -17.32 -6.37 -3.02
C ALA A 483 -18.84 -6.16 -2.99
N MET A 484 -19.39 -5.69 -1.87
CA MET A 484 -20.82 -5.40 -1.72
C MET A 484 -21.27 -4.23 -2.62
N ARG A 485 -20.46 -3.17 -2.75
CA ARG A 485 -20.72 -2.07 -3.71
C ARG A 485 -20.75 -2.55 -5.15
N ARG A 486 -19.97 -3.58 -5.51
CA ARG A 486 -19.88 -4.11 -6.87
C ARG A 486 -20.92 -5.19 -7.18
N ALA A 487 -21.41 -5.90 -6.16
CA ALA A 487 -22.51 -6.85 -6.31
C ALA A 487 -23.71 -6.11 -6.91
N ARG A 488 -24.11 -6.50 -8.13
CA ARG A 488 -25.10 -5.79 -8.95
C ARG A 488 -26.49 -6.36 -8.70
N GLN A 489 -27.48 -5.51 -8.41
CA GLN A 489 -28.91 -5.86 -8.40
C GLN A 489 -29.33 -6.46 -9.75
N ARG A 490 -30.01 -7.60 -9.73
CA ARG A 490 -30.49 -8.27 -10.95
C ARG A 490 -31.84 -7.68 -11.38
N GLY A 491 -31.84 -6.42 -11.81
CA GLY A 491 -32.96 -5.82 -12.54
C GLY A 491 -33.02 -6.35 -13.98
N GLN A 492 -33.93 -7.29 -14.23
CA GLN A 492 -34.63 -7.66 -15.47
C GLN A 492 -34.07 -7.17 -16.84
N ASN A 493 -32.76 -7.33 -17.11
CA ASN A 493 -32.20 -7.31 -18.47
C ASN A 493 -30.80 -7.92 -18.43
N GLY A 494 -30.68 -9.19 -18.86
CA GLY A 494 -29.39 -9.86 -18.96
C GLY A 494 -28.46 -9.09 -19.92
N PRO A 495 -27.18 -8.86 -19.59
CA PRO A 495 -26.29 -8.21 -20.53
C PRO A 495 -26.07 -9.16 -21.70
N LYS A 496 -26.54 -8.78 -22.90
CA LYS A 496 -25.98 -9.30 -24.15
C LYS A 496 -24.48 -9.05 -24.08
N ASP A 497 -23.74 -10.13 -23.92
CA ASP A 497 -22.35 -10.15 -23.49
C ASP A 497 -21.43 -9.95 -24.73
N LEU A 498 -21.08 -8.69 -25.04
CA LEU A 498 -20.27 -8.34 -26.24
C LEU A 498 -18.86 -8.98 -26.26
N PHE A 499 -18.41 -9.61 -25.18
CA PHE A 499 -17.05 -10.14 -25.03
C PHE A 499 -16.94 -11.62 -24.63
N GLY A 500 -18.05 -12.37 -24.54
CA GLY A 500 -18.02 -13.78 -24.13
C GLY A 500 -17.31 -14.03 -22.79
N LYS A 501 -17.45 -13.08 -21.85
CA LYS A 501 -16.78 -13.12 -20.53
C LYS A 501 -17.43 -14.17 -19.64
N ASN A 502 -18.74 -14.39 -19.77
CA ASN A 502 -19.47 -15.38 -18.98
C ASN A 502 -19.01 -16.84 -19.25
N GLN A 503 -18.63 -17.17 -20.49
CA GLN A 503 -18.19 -18.53 -20.81
C GLN A 503 -16.78 -18.82 -20.29
N ARG A 504 -15.88 -17.84 -20.34
CA ARG A 504 -14.52 -17.95 -19.77
C ARG A 504 -14.53 -17.92 -18.25
N ASN A 505 -15.39 -17.12 -17.64
CA ASN A 505 -15.55 -17.08 -16.18
C ASN A 505 -16.14 -18.38 -15.64
N ARG A 506 -17.17 -18.94 -16.29
CA ARG A 506 -17.76 -20.24 -15.91
C ARG A 506 -16.77 -21.40 -16.04
N ASP A 507 -15.99 -21.38 -17.10
CA ASP A 507 -15.00 -22.41 -17.37
C ASP A 507 -13.76 -22.28 -16.46
N PHE A 508 -13.45 -21.06 -16.00
CA PHE A 508 -12.47 -20.82 -14.95
C PHE A 508 -12.98 -21.28 -13.58
N GLN A 509 -14.23 -21.02 -13.22
CA GLN A 509 -14.86 -21.53 -11.99
C GLN A 509 -14.89 -23.07 -11.93
N ARG A 510 -15.19 -23.74 -13.06
CA ARG A 510 -15.12 -25.22 -13.12
C ARG A 510 -13.72 -25.74 -12.81
N ARG A 511 -12.66 -25.07 -13.31
CA ARG A 511 -11.27 -25.42 -13.01
C ARG A 511 -10.86 -25.11 -11.58
N ALA A 512 -11.37 -24.02 -11.01
CA ALA A 512 -11.20 -23.68 -9.59
C ALA A 512 -11.68 -24.81 -8.68
N GLN A 513 -12.84 -25.38 -9.00
CA GLN A 513 -13.45 -26.51 -8.30
C GLN A 513 -12.83 -27.88 -8.66
N GLY A 514 -11.65 -27.90 -9.29
CA GLY A 514 -10.94 -29.15 -9.63
C GLY A 514 -11.49 -29.90 -10.85
N GLN A 515 -12.44 -29.35 -11.61
CA GLN A 515 -12.98 -29.99 -12.82
C GLN A 515 -12.14 -29.66 -14.06
N GLN A 516 -12.13 -30.57 -15.04
CA GLN A 516 -11.40 -30.38 -16.29
C GLN A 516 -12.09 -29.32 -17.17
N GLY A 517 -11.42 -28.19 -17.40
CA GLY A 517 -11.95 -27.10 -18.23
C GLY A 517 -11.71 -27.29 -19.74
N SER A 518 -12.46 -26.56 -20.56
CA SER A 518 -12.30 -26.58 -22.01
C SER A 518 -10.96 -25.94 -22.43
N ARG A 519 -10.23 -26.55 -23.36
CA ARG A 519 -8.99 -25.98 -23.92
C ARG A 519 -9.25 -24.82 -24.89
N GLN A 520 -10.48 -24.70 -25.39
CA GLN A 520 -10.81 -23.80 -26.49
C GLN A 520 -11.17 -22.38 -26.00
N SER A 521 -11.59 -22.26 -24.75
CA SER A 521 -11.94 -21.00 -24.07
C SER A 521 -10.73 -20.12 -23.71
N TRP A 522 -9.52 -20.70 -23.64
CA TRP A 522 -8.30 -20.00 -23.20
C TRP A 522 -7.36 -19.59 -24.34
N ARG A 523 -7.71 -19.85 -25.61
CA ARG A 523 -6.88 -19.46 -26.77
C ARG A 523 -6.88 -17.94 -26.98
N PRO A 524 -5.72 -17.24 -26.91
CA PRO A 524 -5.62 -15.87 -27.37
C PRO A 524 -5.64 -15.87 -28.90
N GLY A 525 -6.71 -15.33 -29.50
CA GLY A 525 -6.76 -15.06 -30.94
C GLY A 525 -7.59 -16.05 -31.75
N SER A 526 -8.89 -15.78 -31.85
CA SER A 526 -9.72 -16.09 -33.03
C SER A 526 -10.91 -15.15 -33.01
N ARG A 527 -10.61 -13.85 -33.14
CA ARG A 527 -11.65 -12.85 -33.37
C ARG A 527 -12.06 -13.01 -34.85
N LYS A 528 -13.19 -13.67 -35.07
CA LYS A 528 -13.90 -13.67 -36.35
C LYS A 528 -14.15 -12.20 -36.71
N ARG A 529 -13.43 -11.72 -37.72
CA ARG A 529 -13.68 -10.41 -38.33
C ARG A 529 -15.13 -10.43 -38.82
N MET A 530 -15.98 -9.61 -38.21
CA MET A 530 -17.27 -9.25 -38.79
C MET A 530 -17.01 -8.00 -39.64
N SER A 531 -16.66 -8.23 -40.89
CA SER A 531 -16.65 -7.23 -41.96
C SER A 531 -17.77 -7.63 -42.92
N GLY A 532 -18.66 -6.68 -43.18
CA GLY A 532 -19.68 -6.83 -44.23
C GLY A 532 -19.04 -7.03 -45.60
N ARG A 533 -19.74 -7.79 -46.46
CA ARG A 533 -19.46 -8.05 -47.89
C ARG A 533 -19.01 -6.77 -48.63
N ILE A 534 -18.05 -6.83 -49.57
CA ILE A 534 -18.19 -7.32 -50.95
C ILE A 534 -16.78 -7.58 -51.57
N SER A 535 -16.66 -8.61 -52.44
CA SER A 535 -15.62 -8.88 -53.47
C SER A 535 -14.16 -9.12 -53.07
N GLN A 536 -13.33 -9.93 -53.75
CA GLN A 536 -13.43 -10.96 -54.80
C GLN A 536 -11.99 -11.53 -54.96
N GLY A 537 -11.84 -12.86 -55.03
CA GLY A 537 -10.61 -13.60 -55.44
C GLY A 537 -9.44 -13.66 -54.44
N GLN A 538 -8.62 -14.70 -54.33
CA GLN A 538 -8.58 -16.07 -54.86
C GLN A 538 -7.47 -16.81 -54.10
N GLN A 539 -7.82 -18.00 -53.57
CA GLN A 539 -7.06 -19.24 -53.31
C GLN A 539 -5.56 -19.16 -52.91
N GLY A 540 -5.09 -19.90 -51.91
CA GLY A 540 -5.14 -21.36 -51.93
C GLY A 540 -5.03 -22.09 -50.59
N GLN A 541 -5.49 -23.34 -50.69
CA GLN A 541 -5.77 -24.32 -49.66
C GLN A 541 -4.51 -25.01 -49.12
N GLY A 542 -4.58 -25.40 -47.83
CA GLY A 542 -3.79 -26.47 -47.23
C GLY A 542 -4.66 -27.19 -46.22
N GLN A 543 -4.98 -28.45 -46.52
CA GLN A 543 -6.11 -29.22 -46.03
C GLN A 543 -5.81 -30.01 -44.73
N GLN A 544 -6.88 -30.26 -43.97
CA GLN A 544 -6.95 -31.08 -42.76
C GLN A 544 -6.66 -32.56 -43.03
N GLY A 545 -6.07 -33.24 -42.04
CA GLY A 545 -6.05 -34.69 -41.94
C GLY A 545 -6.65 -35.15 -40.60
N GLN A 546 -7.88 -35.66 -40.65
CA GLN A 546 -8.52 -36.47 -39.60
C GLN A 546 -8.17 -37.95 -39.82
N GLY A 547 -7.96 -38.69 -38.73
CA GLY A 547 -7.72 -40.13 -38.75
C GLY A 547 -9.01 -40.95 -38.91
N GLN A 548 -8.86 -42.15 -39.49
CA GLN A 548 -9.82 -43.23 -39.35
C GLN A 548 -9.14 -44.61 -39.48
N GLN A 549 -9.77 -45.58 -38.83
CA GLN A 549 -9.36 -46.95 -38.50
C GLN A 549 -9.17 -47.89 -39.71
N GLY A 550 -8.39 -48.95 -39.52
CA GLY A 550 -8.43 -50.17 -40.35
C GLY A 550 -7.48 -51.26 -39.85
N GLN A 551 -8.04 -52.42 -39.46
CA GLN A 551 -7.33 -53.67 -39.13
C GLN A 551 -6.80 -54.37 -40.41
N GLY A 552 -5.70 -55.13 -40.29
CA GLY A 552 -5.35 -56.18 -41.28
C GLY A 552 -3.87 -56.61 -41.35
N GLN A 553 -3.59 -57.79 -40.78
CA GLN A 553 -2.63 -58.84 -41.21
C GLN A 553 -1.12 -58.58 -41.47
N GLN A 554 -0.31 -59.37 -40.77
CA GLN A 554 1.12 -59.74 -40.92
C GLN A 554 1.53 -60.27 -42.33
N PRO A 555 2.80 -60.65 -42.61
CA PRO A 555 4.11 -60.29 -42.01
C PRO A 555 5.26 -60.06 -43.05
N GLY A 556 6.44 -59.55 -42.62
CA GLY A 556 7.71 -59.95 -43.25
C GLY A 556 8.86 -58.93 -43.37
N GLN A 557 9.98 -59.29 -42.73
CA GLN A 557 11.40 -59.15 -43.15
C GLN A 557 12.23 -57.84 -43.00
N GLN A 558 13.33 -58.09 -42.28
CA GLN A 558 14.67 -57.48 -42.12
C GLN A 558 15.30 -56.67 -43.28
N GLY A 559 16.22 -55.77 -42.88
CA GLY A 559 17.43 -55.37 -43.65
C GLY A 559 17.89 -53.94 -43.35
N GLN A 560 18.93 -53.73 -42.50
CA GLN A 560 20.28 -53.22 -42.86
C GLN A 560 20.27 -52.01 -43.81
N GLY A 561 20.82 -50.82 -43.53
CA GLY A 561 22.03 -50.43 -42.80
C GLY A 561 23.05 -49.88 -43.81
N GLN A 562 23.41 -48.59 -43.78
CA GLN A 562 24.71 -48.11 -44.31
C GLN A 562 25.08 -46.70 -43.85
N GLN A 563 26.31 -46.58 -43.34
CA GLN A 563 27.05 -45.35 -43.03
C GLN A 563 28.02 -45.01 -44.19
N GLY A 564 28.43 -43.74 -44.27
CA GLY A 564 29.68 -43.27 -44.91
C GLY A 564 29.89 -41.78 -44.58
N GLN A 565 30.83 -41.42 -43.69
CA GLN A 565 32.24 -41.00 -43.95
C GLN A 565 32.34 -39.79 -44.90
N GLY A 566 32.98 -38.65 -44.62
CA GLY A 566 34.07 -38.30 -43.69
C GLY A 566 35.29 -37.87 -44.50
N GLN A 567 35.69 -36.59 -44.49
CA GLN A 567 37.00 -36.15 -45.02
C GLN A 567 37.56 -34.91 -44.31
N GLN A 568 38.89 -34.92 -44.19
CA GLN A 568 39.79 -34.16 -43.31
C GLN A 568 40.23 -32.77 -43.82
N PRO A 569 40.86 -31.93 -42.95
CA PRO A 569 41.19 -30.53 -43.20
C PRO A 569 42.63 -30.30 -43.72
N GLY A 570 42.86 -29.18 -44.40
CA GLY A 570 44.19 -28.71 -44.85
C GLY A 570 44.57 -27.36 -44.26
N ASP A 571 45.82 -27.26 -43.79
CA ASP A 571 46.47 -26.09 -43.18
C ASP A 571 46.93 -25.06 -44.23
N SER A 572 46.37 -23.85 -44.16
CA SER A 572 46.97 -22.64 -44.75
C SER A 572 46.40 -21.40 -44.05
N TYR A 573 47.27 -20.55 -43.49
CA TYR A 573 46.89 -19.26 -42.92
C TYR A 573 46.67 -18.23 -44.04
N GLY A 574 45.51 -17.57 -44.08
CA GLY A 574 45.17 -16.54 -45.07
C GLY A 574 44.99 -15.16 -44.45
N ASP A 575 45.63 -14.14 -45.05
CA ASP A 575 45.57 -12.71 -44.66
C ASP A 575 44.33 -11.97 -45.22
N GLN A 576 43.15 -12.57 -45.14
CA GLN A 576 41.90 -11.92 -45.55
C GLN A 576 40.91 -11.85 -44.39
N HIS A 577 40.44 -10.64 -44.09
CA HIS A 577 39.29 -10.45 -43.21
C HIS A 577 38.00 -10.42 -44.04
N ASP A 578 36.93 -11.02 -43.52
CA ASP A 578 35.59 -10.90 -44.10
C ASP A 578 35.11 -9.43 -43.95
N PRO A 579 34.72 -8.73 -45.03
CA PRO A 579 34.17 -7.38 -44.93
C PRO A 579 32.81 -7.32 -44.21
N ASN A 580 32.24 -8.46 -43.80
CA ASN A 580 30.95 -8.55 -43.12
C ASN A 580 31.05 -9.12 -41.69
N VAL A 581 31.95 -8.56 -40.88
CA VAL A 581 32.17 -8.95 -39.47
C VAL A 581 30.92 -8.81 -38.58
N LEU A 582 29.91 -8.06 -39.03
CA LEU A 582 28.70 -7.77 -38.25
C LEU A 582 27.44 -8.51 -38.72
N GLY A 583 27.45 -9.15 -39.89
CA GLY A 583 26.27 -9.85 -40.44
C GLY A 583 25.03 -8.97 -40.63
N ASP A 584 24.03 -9.48 -41.36
CA ASP A 584 22.73 -8.82 -41.50
C ASP A 584 21.96 -8.92 -40.15
N PRO A 585 21.62 -7.80 -39.48
CA PRO A 585 20.96 -7.81 -38.17
C PRO A 585 19.55 -8.43 -38.20
N THR A 586 19.03 -8.78 -39.37
CA THR A 586 17.71 -9.39 -39.55
C THR A 586 17.73 -10.81 -40.11
N ALA A 587 18.90 -11.37 -40.40
CA ALA A 587 19.01 -12.77 -40.79
C ALA A 587 18.85 -13.67 -39.54
N ARG A 588 17.78 -14.48 -39.49
CA ARG A 588 17.64 -15.55 -38.49
C ARG A 588 18.67 -16.64 -38.80
N ILE A 589 19.76 -16.65 -38.04
CA ILE A 589 20.72 -17.75 -38.04
C ILE A 589 20.26 -18.73 -36.96
N GLY A 590 19.59 -19.81 -37.38
CA GLY A 590 19.19 -20.90 -36.49
C GLY A 590 17.86 -21.52 -36.89
N ASN A 591 17.89 -22.80 -37.28
CA ASN A 591 16.70 -23.66 -37.23
C ASN A 591 16.41 -23.95 -35.74
N ASN A 592 15.72 -23.02 -35.09
CA ASN A 592 15.23 -23.28 -33.73
C ASN A 592 14.00 -24.18 -33.85
N GLN A 593 14.17 -25.47 -33.55
CA GLN A 593 13.05 -26.27 -33.07
C GLN A 593 12.81 -25.91 -31.61
N ASP A 594 11.54 -25.74 -31.22
CA ASP A 594 11.17 -25.63 -29.82
C ASP A 594 11.45 -26.97 -29.13
N GLU A 595 12.61 -27.07 -28.47
CA GLU A 595 12.86 -28.16 -27.53
C GLU A 595 12.28 -27.80 -26.17
N SER A 596 11.28 -28.58 -25.74
CA SER A 596 10.89 -28.61 -24.34
C SER A 596 11.98 -29.31 -23.54
N VAL A 597 12.82 -28.55 -22.87
CA VAL A 597 13.80 -29.10 -21.93
C VAL A 597 13.02 -29.75 -20.78
N SER A 598 13.06 -31.08 -20.74
CA SER A 598 12.58 -31.87 -19.61
C SER A 598 13.51 -31.57 -18.43
N GLY A 599 12.95 -31.13 -17.30
CA GLY A 599 13.73 -30.83 -16.10
C GLY A 599 14.62 -32.00 -15.68
N VAL A 600 15.77 -31.67 -15.09
CA VAL A 600 16.73 -32.63 -14.52
C VAL A 600 16.00 -33.67 -13.66
N HIS A 601 16.17 -34.95 -13.99
CA HIS A 601 15.60 -36.06 -13.22
C HIS A 601 16.03 -35.98 -11.74
N GLY A 602 15.06 -35.84 -10.84
CA GLY A 602 15.26 -36.02 -9.40
C GLY A 602 14.53 -35.05 -8.46
N ARG A 603 13.97 -33.92 -8.94
CA ARG A 603 13.34 -32.90 -8.04
C ARG A 603 11.83 -32.71 -8.18
N GLY A 604 11.13 -33.57 -8.94
CA GLY A 604 9.69 -33.40 -9.20
C GLY A 604 9.39 -32.24 -10.17
N PRO A 605 8.11 -31.99 -10.48
CA PRO A 605 7.71 -30.98 -11.47
C PRO A 605 8.14 -29.58 -11.02
N SER A 606 8.60 -28.76 -11.97
CA SER A 606 8.98 -27.37 -11.67
C SER A 606 7.78 -26.53 -11.25
N THR A 607 7.96 -25.42 -10.53
CA THR A 607 6.87 -24.48 -10.18
C THR A 607 6.06 -24.05 -11.41
N ARG A 608 6.76 -23.78 -12.52
CA ARG A 608 6.14 -23.41 -13.80
C ARG A 608 5.29 -24.55 -14.37
N GLU A 609 5.77 -25.78 -14.30
CA GLU A 609 5.06 -26.97 -14.76
C GLU A 609 3.86 -27.29 -13.88
N THR A 610 4.00 -27.15 -12.56
CA THR A 610 2.91 -27.32 -11.59
C THR A 610 1.80 -26.29 -11.80
N ILE A 611 2.14 -25.01 -12.03
CA ILE A 611 1.16 -23.96 -12.35
C ILE A 611 0.48 -24.23 -13.71
N LEU A 612 1.25 -24.60 -14.74
CA LEU A 612 0.68 -24.91 -16.06
C LEU A 612 -0.22 -26.14 -16.02
N SER A 613 0.16 -27.18 -15.29
CA SER A 613 -0.64 -28.39 -15.08
C SER A 613 -1.93 -28.08 -14.33
N ALA A 614 -1.85 -27.27 -13.26
CA ALA A 614 -3.01 -26.80 -12.51
C ALA A 614 -3.95 -25.95 -13.37
N ALA A 615 -3.42 -25.05 -14.19
CA ALA A 615 -4.21 -24.25 -15.12
C ALA A 615 -4.93 -25.09 -16.20
N GLN A 616 -4.39 -26.26 -16.54
CA GLN A 616 -4.98 -27.19 -17.51
C GLN A 616 -5.98 -28.16 -16.88
N LYS A 617 -5.70 -28.68 -15.67
CA LYS A 617 -6.39 -29.82 -15.07
C LYS A 617 -7.20 -29.48 -13.81
N GLY A 618 -7.06 -28.26 -13.27
CA GLY A 618 -7.73 -27.79 -12.06
C GLY A 618 -6.73 -27.39 -10.96
N PHE A 619 -7.10 -26.38 -10.17
CA PHE A 619 -6.23 -25.77 -9.15
C PHE A 619 -6.22 -26.54 -7.81
N ALA A 620 -7.10 -27.52 -7.63
CA ALA A 620 -7.24 -28.29 -6.39
C ALA A 620 -6.27 -29.50 -6.28
N ASN A 621 -5.01 -29.37 -6.69
CA ASN A 621 -4.04 -30.47 -6.60
C ASN A 621 -2.97 -30.21 -5.52
N ARG A 622 -2.52 -31.27 -4.81
CA ARG A 622 -1.55 -31.19 -3.69
C ARG A 622 -0.19 -30.57 -4.06
N ALA A 623 0.20 -30.62 -5.33
CA ALA A 623 1.45 -30.01 -5.79
C ALA A 623 1.29 -28.48 -5.94
N TYR A 624 0.15 -28.05 -6.48
CA TYR A 624 -0.22 -26.65 -6.62
C TYR A 624 -0.58 -26.01 -5.28
N GLU A 625 -1.13 -26.77 -4.33
CA GLU A 625 -1.41 -26.30 -2.98
C GLU A 625 -0.15 -25.78 -2.28
N ARG A 626 0.96 -26.52 -2.38
CA ARG A 626 2.27 -26.08 -1.88
C ARG A 626 2.78 -24.82 -2.57
N VAL A 627 2.67 -24.76 -3.90
CA VAL A 627 3.06 -23.56 -4.66
C VAL A 627 2.18 -22.36 -4.30
N TYR A 628 0.88 -22.57 -4.10
CA TYR A 628 -0.04 -21.51 -3.71
C TYR A 628 0.29 -20.96 -2.31
N ALA A 629 0.60 -21.83 -1.35
CA ALA A 629 1.03 -21.43 0.00
C ALA A 629 2.30 -20.56 -0.03
N ASP A 630 3.32 -20.96 -0.81
CA ASP A 630 4.57 -20.20 -0.95
C ASP A 630 4.33 -18.80 -1.54
N TYR A 631 3.42 -18.68 -2.51
CA TYR A 631 3.13 -17.41 -3.20
C TYR A 631 2.09 -16.54 -2.49
N LYS A 632 1.19 -17.10 -1.66
CA LYS A 632 0.16 -16.36 -0.93
C LYS A 632 0.79 -15.25 -0.07
N ASN A 633 1.82 -15.59 0.70
CA ASN A 633 2.52 -14.66 1.58
C ASN A 633 3.19 -13.52 0.79
N ILE A 634 3.82 -13.84 -0.34
CA ILE A 634 4.47 -12.85 -1.23
C ILE A 634 3.44 -11.91 -1.84
N VAL A 635 2.29 -12.44 -2.30
CA VAL A 635 1.23 -11.65 -2.92
C VAL A 635 0.57 -10.70 -1.91
N GLU A 636 0.34 -11.15 -0.67
CA GLU A 636 -0.19 -10.29 0.39
C GLU A 636 0.76 -9.14 0.73
N GLU A 637 2.06 -9.41 0.83
CA GLU A 637 3.09 -8.39 1.08
C GLU A 637 3.18 -7.39 -0.09
N VAL A 638 3.17 -7.87 -1.34
CA VAL A 638 3.25 -7.02 -2.55
C VAL A 638 1.98 -6.19 -2.73
N ILE A 639 0.78 -6.72 -2.44
CA ILE A 639 -0.47 -5.94 -2.53
C ILE A 639 -0.55 -4.83 -1.46
N ARG A 640 0.09 -5.05 -0.30
CA ARG A 640 0.22 -4.07 0.79
C ARG A 640 1.29 -3.01 0.49
N THR A 641 2.44 -3.43 -0.04
CA THR A 641 3.64 -2.58 -0.19
C THR A 641 3.72 -1.87 -1.54
N GLU A 642 3.29 -2.53 -2.62
CA GLU A 642 3.38 -2.01 -3.98
C GLU A 642 2.13 -1.21 -4.37
N LYS A 643 2.32 -0.15 -5.15
CA LYS A 643 1.28 0.80 -5.54
C LYS A 643 0.38 0.23 -6.64
N VAL A 644 -0.25 -0.92 -6.39
CA VAL A 644 -1.31 -1.46 -7.25
C VAL A 644 -2.48 -0.47 -7.22
N PRO A 645 -2.94 0.06 -8.36
CA PRO A 645 -4.05 1.01 -8.36
C PRO A 645 -5.29 0.38 -7.72
N SER A 646 -5.99 1.12 -6.86
CA SER A 646 -7.12 0.63 -6.05
C SER A 646 -8.18 -0.12 -6.87
N GLY A 647 -8.49 0.36 -8.08
CA GLY A 647 -9.43 -0.29 -8.98
C GLY A 647 -9.02 -1.68 -9.49
N TYR A 648 -7.71 -2.01 -9.48
CA TYR A 648 -7.17 -3.31 -9.91
C TYR A 648 -6.93 -4.29 -8.76
N LYS A 649 -6.75 -3.79 -7.51
CA LYS A 649 -6.52 -4.65 -6.33
C LYS A 649 -7.59 -5.73 -6.18
N TYR A 650 -8.86 -5.35 -6.34
CA TYR A 650 -9.99 -6.28 -6.31
C TYR A 650 -9.88 -7.39 -7.36
N TYR A 651 -9.54 -7.08 -8.61
CA TYR A 651 -9.45 -8.10 -9.66
C TYR A 651 -8.28 -9.06 -9.44
N VAL A 652 -7.18 -8.57 -8.87
CA VAL A 652 -6.03 -9.40 -8.49
C VAL A 652 -6.42 -10.32 -7.33
N LYS A 653 -6.98 -9.78 -6.23
CA LYS A 653 -7.43 -10.56 -5.07
C LYS A 653 -8.47 -11.62 -5.48
N ARG A 654 -9.49 -11.23 -6.25
CA ARG A 654 -10.52 -12.15 -6.78
C ARG A 654 -9.93 -13.21 -7.70
N TYR A 655 -8.91 -12.90 -8.49
CA TYR A 655 -8.23 -13.90 -9.32
C TYR A 655 -7.49 -14.93 -8.46
N PHE A 656 -6.74 -14.48 -7.45
CA PHE A 656 -6.00 -15.38 -6.53
C PHE A 656 -6.93 -16.25 -5.70
N GLN A 657 -8.06 -15.72 -5.23
CA GLN A 657 -9.08 -16.53 -4.56
C GLN A 657 -9.71 -17.58 -5.48
N LYS A 658 -10.05 -17.22 -6.72
CA LYS A 658 -10.60 -18.19 -7.68
C LYS A 658 -9.62 -19.29 -8.09
N ILE A 659 -8.32 -19.13 -7.80
CA ILE A 659 -7.32 -20.20 -8.00
C ILE A 659 -6.84 -20.78 -6.66
N LYS A 660 -7.44 -20.40 -5.52
CA LYS A 660 -7.15 -20.99 -4.21
C LYS A 660 -7.45 -22.48 -4.29
N PRO A 661 -6.52 -23.36 -3.92
CA PRO A 661 -6.81 -24.79 -3.82
C PRO A 661 -7.91 -24.99 -2.78
N HIS A 662 -9.01 -25.62 -3.17
CA HIS A 662 -10.04 -26.04 -2.22
C HIS A 662 -9.69 -27.44 -1.75
N SER A 663 -9.83 -27.74 -0.46
CA SER A 663 -9.59 -29.08 0.08
C SER A 663 -10.46 -30.08 -0.69
N MET A 664 -9.82 -31.08 -1.31
CA MET A 664 -10.52 -32.30 -1.66
C MET A 664 -10.61 -33.11 -0.37
N ASP A 665 -11.78 -33.08 0.27
CA ASP A 665 -12.13 -34.11 1.25
C ASP A 665 -12.11 -35.50 0.61
#